data_AF-A0A7C3DDL3-F1
#
_entry.id   AF-A0A7C3DDL3-F1
#
_cell.length_a   1.000
_cell.length_b   1.000
_cell.length_c   1.000
_cell.angle_alpha   90.00
_cell.angle_beta   90.00
_cell.angle_gamma   90.00
#
_symmetry.space_group_name_H-M   'P 1'
#
loop_
_entity.id
_entity.type
_entity.pdbx_description
1 polymer ?
#
loop_
_entity_poly.entity_id
_entity_poly.type
_entity_poly.pdbx_seq_one_letter_code
_entity_poly.pdbx_strand_id
1 'polypeptide(L)'
;MPGENPVAGRLLTGWHARSISLPTRPARWFFLPAVLARCSGQVLSRVPYCGASSEPGPGGSPGESRKRTEPLFFRSGVSDRIERNARNRADGRERRTMGLRLAGRTAWLALAAAICALSGAQSGNAPPQTRRAAREAGLQERARLLNAEVLSLQRMIRESDENGRRGLRQQAAEPLQARARVLRELARSSPAEALRFLLDSDALDALRADFPELASELEQHGEWEGPVDTLVLDSEDLEDHEVVHHLTLDGGEVLEVRMAGPEPEGIECGRRARFRGVRIGEVVVAAEGEVLAAADAKAAAEGRAATAACGPRGQQNIAVLLVTFPGVAAPSGVTPASVHTTLFGTAGRSLHGYWNEASYGQASASGTVLGWYTLDRVYTCDEYYAMRSAAIAAADADIDFRNYNRLFIIFPNPGGCSWAGISNVGCSSFSSADGTVSASSSWMLAQYFASTDNAVKLAAHEGGHALGLMHARSRRFTGEPLGSPGTAGTLSEYGDVHSAMGSWSLGHYNVEQKIRLGWLSSANVQQVQSAGTYTLRPLEMPAGGVQALQVARSGASNAWLWLEYRQPLGSYDTTLNPQVFTGALIHYRDSSTGSYTDLLDFTPATTSFGDAALAAGSTWQDPYTGLSISPASPSSSGLTVNISYASSPCVEAPPSLSLSPPNPSAQPGGSVSYTLTLRNNDSSTCGSRSFSLSSTLPQGWTTTFSSSSVTLAPGQSANVTMTKSVPASASPATYQVNAVAQSQSASVTATASLTVAAACSMAAPTLSLSPSNPSAQPGSSVTYTVSIRNNDPSGCSARSFSFSSTLPQGWTTAFSSSSVTLAPGQSANLTMTKTVPASASPSTYQVNAVAQSQSGAATALASVTVAAPAPLTVSFSQQAAVSAVRTSVNFSVQVLSGGSPASGALVMFTLRKPGGATEVSPPIRTDSKGIASWSYRFQNKDPKGVYTVTATAAFNNQTATATSTVTLQ
;
A
#
# COMPACT_ATOMS: atom_id res chain seq x y z
N MET A 1 5.22 -50.22 27.35
CA MET A 1 5.56 -50.39 28.78
C MET A 1 5.84 -49.02 29.36
N PRO A 2 5.25 -48.71 30.52
CA PRO A 2 4.46 -47.49 30.63
C PRO A 2 4.55 -46.81 32.02
N GLY A 3 3.77 -45.75 32.21
CA GLY A 3 3.30 -45.33 33.53
C GLY A 3 2.71 -43.92 33.46
N GLU A 4 1.48 -43.63 33.90
CA GLU A 4 0.46 -44.41 34.57
C GLU A 4 -0.93 -43.80 34.28
N ASN A 5 -1.95 -44.61 34.60
CA ASN A 5 -3.32 -44.62 34.12
C ASN A 5 -4.28 -44.05 35.23
N PRO A 6 -5.63 -44.19 35.15
CA PRO A 6 -6.60 -43.14 35.51
C PRO A 6 -7.59 -43.57 36.60
N VAL A 7 -8.59 -42.72 36.94
CA VAL A 7 -9.86 -43.12 37.61
C VAL A 7 -10.92 -42.07 37.19
N ALA A 8 -11.97 -42.32 36.39
CA ALA A 8 -13.15 -43.22 36.47
C ALA A 8 -14.27 -42.77 37.44
N GLY A 9 -15.52 -42.74 36.94
CA GLY A 9 -16.76 -42.70 37.73
C GLY A 9 -17.81 -41.70 37.23
N ARG A 10 -18.68 -42.03 36.25
CA ARG A 10 -20.03 -42.63 36.42
C ARG A 10 -20.92 -41.91 37.45
N LEU A 11 -21.98 -41.20 37.05
CA LEU A 11 -23.33 -41.64 36.61
C LEU A 11 -24.35 -41.46 37.75
N LEU A 12 -25.55 -40.98 37.38
CA LEU A 12 -26.89 -41.18 37.96
C LEU A 12 -27.60 -39.95 38.56
N THR A 13 -28.71 -39.61 37.86
CA THR A 13 -30.09 -39.38 38.35
C THR A 13 -30.33 -38.34 39.45
N GLY A 14 -31.34 -37.48 39.42
CA GLY A 14 -32.57 -37.46 38.66
C GLY A 14 -33.66 -36.83 39.52
N TRP A 15 -34.53 -36.05 38.87
CA TRP A 15 -35.97 -35.86 39.16
C TRP A 15 -36.48 -34.96 40.31
N HIS A 16 -37.30 -34.00 39.84
CA HIS A 16 -38.57 -33.47 40.37
C HIS A 16 -38.53 -32.54 41.60
N ALA A 17 -38.92 -31.26 41.53
CA ALA A 17 -40.12 -30.56 41.06
C ALA A 17 -41.14 -30.26 42.19
N ARG A 18 -41.61 -28.99 42.17
CA ARG A 18 -42.76 -28.36 42.85
C ARG A 18 -42.49 -27.81 44.27
N SER A 19 -43.06 -26.70 44.76
CA SER A 19 -43.70 -25.46 44.25
C SER A 19 -44.36 -24.78 45.48
N ILE A 20 -44.56 -23.45 45.47
CA ILE A 20 -45.47 -22.63 46.35
C ILE A 20 -44.81 -22.22 47.69
N SER A 21 -44.79 -20.98 48.24
CA SER A 21 -45.44 -19.68 47.99
C SER A 21 -44.68 -18.53 48.71
N LEU A 22 -44.80 -17.31 48.16
CA LEU A 22 -44.50 -15.95 48.69
C LEU A 22 -45.31 -15.61 49.99
N PRO A 23 -45.07 -14.51 50.77
CA PRO A 23 -44.65 -13.16 50.31
C PRO A 23 -43.78 -12.28 51.25
N THR A 24 -43.13 -11.24 50.69
CA THR A 24 -43.28 -9.81 51.05
C THR A 24 -42.24 -8.94 50.31
N ARG A 25 -42.72 -7.82 49.75
CA ARG A 25 -42.01 -6.74 49.03
C ARG A 25 -42.16 -5.46 49.89
N PRO A 26 -41.28 -4.43 49.81
CA PRO A 26 -41.28 -3.48 48.67
C PRO A 26 -39.88 -2.92 48.27
N ALA A 27 -39.62 -2.74 46.95
CA ALA A 27 -39.52 -1.45 46.21
C ALA A 27 -38.16 -0.72 46.35
N ARG A 28 -37.49 -0.12 45.35
CA ARG A 28 -37.73 0.24 43.93
C ARG A 28 -36.34 0.64 43.30
N TRP A 29 -35.94 0.14 42.11
CA TRP A 29 -35.85 0.81 40.76
C TRP A 29 -34.49 1.51 40.47
N PHE A 30 -33.81 1.50 39.30
CA PHE A 30 -34.10 1.20 37.88
C PHE A 30 -32.74 1.05 37.09
N PHE A 31 -32.49 0.01 36.27
CA PHE A 31 -32.66 -0.17 34.79
C PHE A 31 -31.46 0.14 33.86
N LEU A 32 -30.97 -0.92 33.18
CA LEU A 32 -30.36 -0.96 31.83
C LEU A 32 -31.47 -1.02 30.76
N PRO A 33 -31.18 -0.70 29.48
CA PRO A 33 -31.91 -1.34 28.39
C PRO A 33 -31.00 -2.05 27.38
N ALA A 34 -31.39 -3.29 27.08
CA ALA A 34 -31.14 -3.99 25.83
C ALA A 34 -32.29 -3.70 24.86
N VAL A 35 -32.01 -3.48 23.57
CA VAL A 35 -33.03 -3.45 22.50
C VAL A 35 -32.50 -4.23 21.29
N LEU A 36 -33.04 -5.44 21.13
CA LEU A 36 -33.12 -6.21 19.89
C LEU A 36 -34.61 -6.26 19.54
N ALA A 37 -35.02 -5.73 18.38
CA ALA A 37 -36.40 -5.78 17.92
C ALA A 37 -36.48 -6.16 16.42
N ARG A 38 -36.87 -7.42 16.20
CA ARG A 38 -37.69 -8.03 15.13
C ARG A 38 -37.93 -7.24 13.84
N CYS A 39 -37.35 -7.73 12.74
CA CYS A 39 -37.95 -7.71 11.40
C CYS A 39 -38.80 -8.97 11.23
N SER A 40 -40.11 -8.83 11.07
CA SER A 40 -40.99 -9.92 10.62
C SER A 40 -42.22 -9.31 9.95
N GLY A 41 -42.23 -9.31 8.62
CA GLY A 41 -43.39 -9.00 7.79
C GLY A 41 -44.21 -10.27 7.59
N GLN A 42 -45.46 -10.26 8.07
CA GLN A 42 -46.45 -11.29 7.74
C GLN A 42 -47.15 -10.96 6.42
N VAL A 43 -47.08 -11.92 5.51
CA VAL A 43 -47.94 -12.05 4.34
C VAL A 43 -49.37 -12.28 4.80
N LEU A 44 -50.30 -11.43 4.39
CA LEU A 44 -51.73 -11.76 4.38
C LEU A 44 -52.32 -11.38 3.02
N SER A 45 -52.56 -12.43 2.24
CA SER A 45 -53.42 -12.49 1.07
C SER A 45 -54.84 -12.00 1.36
N ARG A 46 -55.41 -11.19 0.47
CA ARG A 46 -56.85 -11.21 0.14
C ARG A 46 -57.10 -10.52 -1.22
N VAL A 47 -57.48 -11.37 -2.17
CA VAL A 47 -58.12 -11.04 -3.45
C VAL A 47 -59.59 -10.67 -3.19
N PRO A 48 -60.21 -9.81 -4.03
CA PRO A 48 -61.32 -10.30 -4.83
C PRO A 48 -61.24 -9.91 -6.32
N TYR A 49 -61.53 -10.91 -7.17
CA TYR A 49 -62.16 -10.87 -8.50
C TYR A 49 -63.40 -9.94 -8.49
N CYS A 50 -63.94 -9.31 -9.55
CA CYS A 50 -64.03 -9.43 -11.01
C CYS A 50 -64.17 -7.97 -11.55
N GLY A 51 -64.03 -7.58 -12.81
CA GLY A 51 -63.86 -8.24 -14.09
C GLY A 51 -64.24 -7.23 -15.20
N ALA A 52 -63.78 -7.50 -16.43
CA ALA A 52 -64.22 -6.92 -17.73
C ALA A 52 -64.10 -5.38 -17.90
N SER A 53 -63.73 -4.79 -19.03
CA SER A 53 -63.53 -5.22 -20.43
C SER A 53 -62.99 -4.01 -21.23
N SER A 54 -62.46 -4.29 -22.43
CA SER A 54 -62.39 -3.46 -23.65
C SER A 54 -61.37 -2.29 -23.74
N GLU A 55 -60.37 -2.50 -24.61
CA GLU A 55 -59.74 -1.50 -25.50
C GLU A 55 -60.77 -0.85 -26.48
N PRO A 56 -60.42 0.05 -27.45
CA PRO A 56 -59.20 0.85 -27.74
C PRO A 56 -59.44 2.36 -28.08
N GLY A 57 -58.41 3.22 -27.91
CA GLY A 57 -58.05 4.47 -28.66
C GLY A 57 -59.14 5.54 -28.98
N PRO A 58 -58.85 6.59 -29.80
CA PRO A 58 -57.64 7.40 -29.96
C PRO A 58 -57.92 8.94 -29.91
N GLY A 59 -56.86 9.77 -29.83
CA GLY A 59 -56.75 11.06 -30.52
C GLY A 59 -57.45 12.32 -29.96
N GLY A 60 -56.73 13.46 -30.01
CA GLY A 60 -57.34 14.80 -30.13
C GLY A 60 -56.86 15.86 -29.14
N SER A 61 -55.84 16.64 -29.50
CA SER A 61 -55.72 18.05 -29.11
C SER A 61 -56.78 18.89 -29.87
N PRO A 62 -57.26 20.05 -29.37
CA PRO A 62 -56.46 21.30 -29.42
C PRO A 62 -56.73 22.34 -28.29
N GLY A 63 -55.83 23.32 -28.17
CA GLY A 63 -56.20 24.75 -28.10
C GLY A 63 -56.40 25.42 -26.73
N GLU A 64 -55.36 26.16 -26.32
CA GLU A 64 -55.35 27.48 -25.65
C GLU A 64 -56.39 27.85 -24.58
N SER A 65 -55.90 28.22 -23.38
CA SER A 65 -56.03 29.61 -22.92
C SER A 65 -55.11 29.95 -21.73
N ARG A 66 -54.61 31.19 -21.80
CA ARG A 66 -53.73 31.88 -20.86
C ARG A 66 -54.26 31.91 -19.41
N LYS A 67 -53.35 31.84 -18.44
CA LYS A 67 -53.14 32.90 -17.43
C LYS A 67 -51.88 32.67 -16.59
N ARG A 68 -51.04 33.71 -16.56
CA ARG A 68 -49.97 33.94 -15.57
C ARG A 68 -50.54 33.97 -14.15
N THR A 69 -49.80 33.45 -13.19
CA THR A 69 -49.47 34.13 -11.92
C THR A 69 -48.39 33.35 -11.16
N GLU A 70 -47.32 34.03 -10.76
CA GLU A 70 -46.31 33.59 -9.78
C GLU A 70 -46.93 33.32 -8.39
N PRO A 71 -46.18 32.69 -7.47
CA PRO A 71 -45.98 33.37 -6.19
C PRO A 71 -44.58 33.22 -5.58
N LEU A 72 -43.99 34.37 -5.26
CA LEU A 72 -43.66 34.90 -3.93
C LEU A 72 -43.17 33.97 -2.79
N PHE A 73 -41.99 34.37 -2.31
CA PHE A 73 -41.33 34.12 -1.03
C PHE A 73 -42.23 34.24 0.22
N PHE A 74 -41.95 33.40 1.23
CA PHE A 74 -42.27 33.67 2.63
C PHE A 74 -41.05 33.47 3.54
N ARG A 75 -40.64 34.56 4.19
CA ARG A 75 -39.86 34.58 5.45
C ARG A 75 -40.84 34.43 6.61
N SER A 76 -40.43 33.75 7.67
CA SER A 76 -40.95 34.01 9.01
C SER A 76 -39.78 34.05 10.00
N GLY A 77 -39.81 35.05 10.87
CA GLY A 77 -38.99 35.11 12.07
C GLY A 77 -39.88 35.49 13.24
N VAL A 78 -39.54 35.04 14.44
CA VAL A 78 -39.83 35.72 15.70
C VAL A 78 -38.71 35.34 16.69
N SER A 79 -38.02 36.37 17.20
CA SER A 79 -37.10 36.34 18.34
C SER A 79 -37.79 36.96 19.56
N ASP A 80 -37.29 36.56 20.74
CA ASP A 80 -37.27 37.28 22.03
C ASP A 80 -38.02 36.63 23.19
N ARG A 81 -37.25 36.00 24.09
CA ARG A 81 -37.07 36.40 25.51
C ARG A 81 -36.42 35.26 26.29
N ILE A 82 -35.20 35.48 26.79
CA ILE A 82 -34.76 35.39 28.19
C ILE A 82 -33.21 35.39 28.20
N GLU A 83 -32.64 36.56 28.47
CA GLU A 83 -31.27 36.72 28.97
C GLU A 83 -31.28 37.85 30.02
N ARG A 84 -30.96 37.52 31.28
CA ARG A 84 -29.86 38.13 32.06
C ARG A 84 -29.90 37.81 33.57
N ASN A 85 -28.73 37.39 34.06
CA ASN A 85 -28.12 37.44 35.41
C ASN A 85 -27.69 36.04 35.88
N ALA A 86 -26.44 35.74 36.27
CA ALA A 86 -25.32 36.59 36.69
C ALA A 86 -23.96 35.91 36.44
N ARG A 87 -22.92 36.74 36.31
CA ARG A 87 -21.49 36.36 36.26
C ARG A 87 -20.96 35.98 37.66
N ASN A 88 -19.86 35.22 37.65
CA ASN A 88 -18.85 34.94 38.69
C ASN A 88 -18.98 33.63 39.48
N ARG A 89 -18.21 32.61 39.08
CA ARG A 89 -16.97 32.16 39.77
C ARG A 89 -16.34 31.00 39.00
N ALA A 90 -15.01 31.02 38.98
CA ALA A 90 -14.17 30.01 38.38
C ALA A 90 -14.37 28.63 39.05
N ASP A 91 -14.47 27.57 38.25
CA ASP A 91 -13.55 26.44 38.43
C ASP A 91 -13.38 25.67 37.12
N GLY A 92 -12.13 25.48 36.73
CA GLY A 92 -11.70 24.90 35.47
C GLY A 92 -11.22 23.49 35.69
N ARG A 93 -12.11 22.50 35.75
CA ARG A 93 -11.70 21.08 35.73
C ARG A 93 -12.76 20.06 35.33
N GLU A 94 -13.75 20.39 34.49
CA GLU A 94 -14.74 19.37 34.08
C GLU A 94 -15.20 19.43 32.60
N ARG A 95 -14.58 20.25 31.76
CA ARG A 95 -14.91 20.31 30.32
C ARG A 95 -14.07 19.42 29.39
N ARG A 96 -13.10 18.64 29.92
CA ARG A 96 -12.24 17.76 29.09
C ARG A 96 -12.74 16.32 28.94
N THR A 97 -13.75 15.89 29.68
CA THR A 97 -14.28 14.51 29.64
C THR A 97 -15.61 14.36 28.91
N MET A 98 -16.33 15.44 28.62
CA MET A 98 -17.66 15.38 27.99
C MET A 98 -17.63 15.44 26.45
N GLY A 99 -16.53 15.92 25.85
CA GLY A 99 -16.30 15.85 24.40
C GLY A 99 -16.02 14.43 23.87
N LEU A 100 -15.65 13.49 24.74
CA LEU A 100 -15.29 12.11 24.39
C LEU A 100 -16.49 11.20 24.05
N ARG A 101 -17.73 11.59 24.40
CA ARG A 101 -18.92 10.75 24.16
C ARG A 101 -19.74 11.16 22.93
N LEU A 102 -19.45 12.30 22.32
CA LEU A 102 -20.25 12.81 21.19
C LEU A 102 -19.68 12.41 19.82
N ALA A 103 -18.35 12.42 19.64
CA ALA A 103 -17.70 11.99 18.41
C ALA A 103 -17.83 10.48 18.14
N GLY A 104 -17.78 9.66 19.20
CA GLY A 104 -18.05 8.22 19.09
C GLY A 104 -19.52 7.90 18.79
N ARG A 105 -20.47 8.69 19.30
CA ARG A 105 -21.90 8.45 19.07
C ARG A 105 -22.38 8.86 17.68
N THR A 106 -21.81 9.91 17.08
CA THR A 106 -22.14 10.31 15.70
C THR A 106 -21.55 9.34 14.67
N ALA A 107 -20.37 8.78 14.92
CA ALA A 107 -19.79 7.70 14.12
C ALA A 107 -20.62 6.41 14.21
N TRP A 108 -21.10 6.04 15.41
CA TRP A 108 -21.96 4.87 15.61
C TRP A 108 -23.37 5.03 15.00
N LEU A 109 -23.94 6.23 14.98
CA LEU A 109 -25.24 6.50 14.33
C LEU A 109 -25.13 6.54 12.80
N ALA A 110 -24.02 7.03 12.25
CA ALA A 110 -23.72 6.96 10.82
C ALA A 110 -23.43 5.52 10.37
N LEU A 111 -22.70 4.75 11.19
CA LEU A 111 -22.48 3.32 11.01
C LEU A 111 -23.81 2.54 11.04
N ALA A 112 -24.70 2.82 11.99
CA ALA A 112 -26.01 2.17 12.06
C ALA A 112 -26.93 2.54 10.88
N ALA A 113 -26.89 3.78 10.40
CA ALA A 113 -27.69 4.21 9.25
C ALA A 113 -27.16 3.65 7.91
N ALA A 114 -25.84 3.60 7.71
CA ALA A 114 -25.22 2.99 6.54
C ALA A 114 -25.38 1.47 6.53
N ILE A 115 -25.24 0.80 7.69
CA ILE A 115 -25.51 -0.63 7.85
C ILE A 115 -26.99 -0.93 7.60
N CYS A 116 -27.93 -0.09 8.04
CA CYS A 116 -29.36 -0.26 7.72
C CYS A 116 -29.65 -0.11 6.22
N ALA A 117 -29.03 0.84 5.51
CA ALA A 117 -29.18 0.98 4.06
C ALA A 117 -28.57 -0.21 3.28
N LEU A 118 -27.45 -0.75 3.76
CA LEU A 118 -26.80 -1.95 3.21
C LEU A 118 -27.55 -3.26 3.54
N SER A 119 -28.27 -3.31 4.66
CA SER A 119 -29.02 -4.50 5.08
C SER A 119 -30.22 -4.83 4.17
N GLY A 120 -30.78 -3.83 3.47
CA GLY A 120 -31.80 -4.05 2.44
C GLY A 120 -31.24 -4.74 1.18
N ALA A 121 -29.97 -4.49 0.84
CA ALA A 121 -29.27 -5.11 -0.29
C ALA A 121 -28.68 -6.49 0.04
N GLN A 122 -28.51 -6.82 1.33
CA GLN A 122 -28.07 -8.14 1.81
C GLN A 122 -29.22 -9.13 2.00
N SER A 123 -30.46 -8.80 1.62
CA SER A 123 -31.53 -9.79 1.60
C SER A 123 -31.14 -10.96 0.70
N GLY A 124 -31.42 -12.20 1.14
CA GLY A 124 -31.07 -13.42 0.38
C GLY A 124 -31.66 -13.51 -1.04
N ASN A 125 -32.54 -12.58 -1.41
CA ASN A 125 -33.24 -12.53 -2.69
C ASN A 125 -32.66 -11.53 -3.70
N ALA A 126 -31.63 -10.74 -3.35
CA ALA A 126 -30.99 -9.83 -4.31
C ALA A 126 -30.07 -10.60 -5.29
N PRO A 127 -29.95 -10.18 -6.57
CA PRO A 127 -29.02 -10.79 -7.52
C PRO A 127 -27.58 -10.83 -6.98
N PRO A 128 -26.77 -11.86 -7.31
CA PRO A 128 -25.38 -12.00 -6.85
C PRO A 128 -24.53 -10.74 -7.07
N GLN A 129 -24.56 -10.17 -8.27
CA GLN A 129 -23.83 -8.94 -8.62
C GLN A 129 -24.18 -7.75 -7.72
N THR A 130 -25.46 -7.56 -7.41
CA THR A 130 -25.92 -6.49 -6.51
C THR A 130 -25.40 -6.69 -5.09
N ARG A 131 -25.36 -7.94 -4.61
CA ARG A 131 -24.81 -8.27 -3.28
C ARG A 131 -23.30 -8.04 -3.24
N ARG A 132 -22.58 -8.37 -4.32
CA ARG A 132 -21.14 -8.13 -4.46
C ARG A 132 -20.81 -6.64 -4.45
N ALA A 133 -21.51 -5.85 -5.27
CA ALA A 133 -21.36 -4.39 -5.31
C ALA A 133 -21.68 -3.75 -3.95
N ALA A 134 -22.72 -4.22 -3.25
CA ALA A 134 -23.04 -3.73 -1.90
C ALA A 134 -21.97 -4.12 -0.86
N ARG A 135 -21.41 -5.34 -0.95
CA ARG A 135 -20.31 -5.78 -0.07
C ARG A 135 -19.06 -4.93 -0.32
N GLU A 136 -18.71 -4.70 -1.57
CA GLU A 136 -17.57 -3.87 -1.95
C GLU A 136 -17.74 -2.43 -1.43
N ALA A 137 -18.89 -1.80 -1.68
CA ALA A 137 -19.18 -0.46 -1.15
C ALA A 137 -19.09 -0.41 0.38
N GLY A 138 -19.53 -1.48 1.06
CA GLY A 138 -19.38 -1.64 2.51
C GLY A 138 -17.91 -1.73 2.97
N LEU A 139 -17.06 -2.47 2.24
CA LEU A 139 -15.63 -2.57 2.51
C LEU A 139 -14.92 -1.24 2.27
N GLN A 140 -15.22 -0.55 1.17
CA GLN A 140 -14.67 0.77 0.84
C GLN A 140 -14.97 1.80 1.94
N GLU A 141 -16.23 1.89 2.39
CA GLU A 141 -16.60 2.83 3.45
C GLU A 141 -15.92 2.47 4.78
N ARG A 142 -15.82 1.17 5.10
CA ARG A 142 -15.13 0.72 6.32
C ARG A 142 -13.64 1.02 6.28
N ALA A 143 -12.98 0.83 5.12
CA ALA A 143 -11.58 1.21 4.92
C ALA A 143 -11.38 2.72 5.13
N ARG A 144 -12.27 3.54 4.57
CA ARG A 144 -12.25 5.01 4.73
C ARG A 144 -12.36 5.43 6.21
N LEU A 145 -13.29 4.83 6.95
CA LEU A 145 -13.50 5.12 8.37
C LEU A 145 -12.29 4.69 9.23
N LEU A 146 -11.74 3.50 8.97
CA LEU A 146 -10.59 2.98 9.69
C LEU A 146 -9.31 3.77 9.38
N ASN A 147 -9.11 4.23 8.14
CA ASN A 147 -8.06 5.19 7.81
C ASN A 147 -8.18 6.45 8.67
N ALA A 148 -9.38 7.05 8.74
CA ALA A 148 -9.61 8.26 9.53
C ALA A 148 -9.38 8.02 11.04
N GLU A 149 -9.79 6.87 11.56
CA GLU A 149 -9.57 6.51 12.96
C GLU A 149 -8.09 6.34 13.30
N VAL A 150 -7.33 5.59 12.48
CA VAL A 150 -5.89 5.38 12.66
C VAL A 150 -5.12 6.70 12.58
N LEU A 151 -5.44 7.56 11.62
CA LEU A 151 -4.82 8.88 11.49
C LEU A 151 -5.19 9.83 12.65
N SER A 152 -6.41 9.69 13.20
CA SER A 152 -6.81 10.42 14.41
C SER A 152 -6.06 9.93 15.66
N LEU A 153 -5.88 8.61 15.82
CA LEU A 153 -5.06 8.02 16.88
C LEU A 153 -3.60 8.49 16.78
N GLN A 154 -3.06 8.54 15.57
CA GLN A 154 -1.74 9.09 15.28
C GLN A 154 -1.62 10.56 15.70
N ARG A 155 -2.65 11.37 15.45
CA ARG A 155 -2.66 12.76 15.96
C ARG A 155 -2.65 12.79 17.49
N MET A 156 -3.49 11.99 18.14
CA MET A 156 -3.60 11.98 19.61
C MET A 156 -2.31 11.51 20.30
N ILE A 157 -1.60 10.53 19.74
CA ILE A 157 -0.35 10.02 20.33
C ILE A 157 0.76 11.07 20.27
N ARG A 158 0.79 11.88 19.20
CA ARG A 158 1.72 13.01 19.03
C ARG A 158 1.45 14.16 20.00
N GLU A 159 0.19 14.38 20.37
CA GLU A 159 -0.25 15.41 21.32
C GLU A 159 -0.13 14.99 22.80
N SER A 160 0.13 13.69 23.08
CA SER A 160 0.11 13.12 24.44
C SER A 160 1.49 13.04 25.10
N ASP A 161 1.50 13.06 26.43
CA ASP A 161 2.67 12.71 27.24
C ASP A 161 2.96 11.19 27.22
N GLU A 162 4.06 10.73 27.81
CA GLU A 162 4.47 9.32 27.79
C GLU A 162 3.43 8.34 28.39
N ASN A 163 2.63 8.79 29.36
CA ASN A 163 1.58 7.95 29.92
C ASN A 163 0.37 7.86 28.97
N GLY A 164 -0.04 8.98 28.38
CA GLY A 164 -1.08 9.01 27.35
C GLY A 164 -0.69 8.21 26.11
N ARG A 165 0.58 8.30 25.67
CA ARG A 165 1.11 7.53 24.54
C ARG A 165 1.00 6.02 24.74
N ARG A 166 1.33 5.52 25.94
CA ARG A 166 1.17 4.08 26.26
C ARG A 166 -0.28 3.62 26.15
N GLY A 167 -1.23 4.40 26.68
CA GLY A 167 -2.66 4.09 26.56
C GLY A 167 -3.15 4.10 25.11
N LEU A 168 -2.71 5.06 24.31
CA LEU A 168 -3.10 5.17 22.89
C LEU A 168 -2.52 4.05 22.03
N ARG A 169 -1.28 3.59 22.30
CA ARG A 169 -0.72 2.41 21.61
C ARG A 169 -1.54 1.15 21.85
N GLN A 170 -2.05 0.96 23.07
CA GLN A 170 -2.95 -0.16 23.36
C GLN A 170 -4.29 -0.04 22.63
N GLN A 171 -4.83 1.17 22.53
CA GLN A 171 -6.08 1.43 21.81
C GLN A 171 -5.94 1.27 20.29
N ALA A 172 -4.75 1.49 19.73
CA ALA A 172 -4.51 1.44 18.30
C ALA A 172 -4.48 0.01 17.71
N ALA A 173 -4.33 -1.02 18.54
CA ALA A 173 -4.24 -2.40 18.08
C ALA A 173 -5.48 -2.85 17.30
N GLU A 174 -6.68 -2.64 17.86
CA GLU A 174 -7.92 -3.10 17.21
C GLU A 174 -8.20 -2.37 15.88
N PRO A 175 -8.11 -1.03 15.80
CA PRO A 175 -8.32 -0.32 14.54
C PRO A 175 -7.30 -0.67 13.46
N LEU A 176 -6.01 -0.81 13.81
CA LEU A 176 -4.96 -1.20 12.85
C LEU A 176 -5.17 -2.61 12.32
N GLN A 177 -5.48 -3.57 13.19
CA GLN A 177 -5.77 -4.94 12.78
C GLN A 177 -7.07 -5.04 11.96
N ALA A 178 -8.11 -4.30 12.35
CA ALA A 178 -9.36 -4.22 11.61
C ALA A 178 -9.14 -3.64 10.21
N ARG A 179 -8.30 -2.61 10.12
CA ARG A 179 -7.90 -1.97 8.87
C ARG A 179 -7.14 -2.95 7.97
N ALA A 180 -6.14 -3.64 8.50
CA ALA A 180 -5.39 -4.65 7.76
C ALA A 180 -6.29 -5.77 7.23
N ARG A 181 -7.28 -6.23 8.01
CA ARG A 181 -8.28 -7.21 7.56
C ARG A 181 -9.14 -6.69 6.41
N VAL A 182 -9.74 -5.50 6.57
CA VAL A 182 -10.60 -4.89 5.55
C VAL A 182 -9.84 -4.63 4.25
N LEU A 183 -8.60 -4.14 4.33
CA LEU A 183 -7.77 -3.89 3.16
C LEU A 183 -7.39 -5.19 2.44
N ARG A 184 -7.11 -6.28 3.17
CA ARG A 184 -6.88 -7.60 2.55
C ARG A 184 -8.14 -8.16 1.89
N GLU A 185 -9.32 -7.96 2.49
CA GLU A 185 -10.58 -8.35 1.84
C GLU A 185 -10.84 -7.54 0.57
N LEU A 186 -10.61 -6.22 0.62
CA LEU A 186 -10.77 -5.35 -0.56
C LEU A 186 -9.71 -5.67 -1.62
N ALA A 187 -8.49 -6.00 -1.22
CA ALA A 187 -7.41 -6.45 -2.12
C ALA A 187 -7.81 -7.72 -2.88
N ARG A 188 -8.53 -8.65 -2.25
CA ARG A 188 -9.01 -9.88 -2.89
C ARG A 188 -10.21 -9.65 -3.79
N SER A 189 -11.17 -8.82 -3.36
CA SER A 189 -12.41 -8.63 -4.11
C SER A 189 -12.30 -7.61 -5.25
N SER A 190 -11.52 -6.54 -5.02
CA SER A 190 -11.48 -5.33 -5.85
C SER A 190 -10.10 -4.64 -5.74
N PRO A 191 -9.02 -5.23 -6.29
CA PRO A 191 -7.64 -4.80 -6.07
C PRO A 191 -7.37 -3.34 -6.49
N ALA A 192 -7.96 -2.89 -7.60
CA ALA A 192 -7.84 -1.51 -8.07
C ALA A 192 -8.48 -0.49 -7.12
N GLU A 193 -9.60 -0.84 -6.49
CA GLU A 193 -10.22 0.00 -5.46
C GLU A 193 -9.41 -0.02 -4.17
N ALA A 194 -8.78 -1.15 -3.81
CA ALA A 194 -7.90 -1.22 -2.65
C ALA A 194 -6.78 -0.15 -2.70
N LEU A 195 -6.15 0.06 -3.86
CA LEU A 195 -5.12 1.08 -4.07
C LEU A 195 -5.56 2.50 -3.69
N ARG A 196 -6.87 2.80 -3.71
CA ARG A 196 -7.42 4.11 -3.33
C ARG A 196 -7.51 4.29 -1.81
N PHE A 197 -7.30 3.25 -1.01
CA PHE A 197 -7.35 3.31 0.45
C PHE A 197 -6.02 2.94 1.13
N LEU A 198 -5.12 2.29 0.40
CA LEU A 198 -3.76 2.00 0.86
C LEU A 198 -2.99 3.30 1.06
N LEU A 199 -2.35 3.44 2.21
CA LEU A 199 -1.59 4.65 2.55
C LEU A 199 -0.27 4.69 1.76
N ASP A 200 0.24 5.89 1.49
CA ASP A 200 1.55 6.07 0.87
C ASP A 200 2.70 5.85 1.88
N SER A 201 3.93 5.82 1.38
CA SER A 201 5.13 5.56 2.20
C SER A 201 5.27 6.55 3.37
N ASP A 202 4.99 7.83 3.13
CA ASP A 202 5.16 8.89 4.13
C ASP A 202 4.18 8.74 5.30
N ALA A 203 2.90 8.47 5.02
CA ALA A 203 1.92 8.20 6.06
C ALA A 203 2.24 6.90 6.82
N LEU A 204 2.71 5.87 6.13
CA LEU A 204 3.07 4.59 6.72
C LEU A 204 4.29 4.67 7.64
N ASP A 205 5.34 5.39 7.25
CA ASP A 205 6.55 5.57 8.06
C ASP A 205 6.27 6.36 9.33
N ALA A 206 5.40 7.37 9.21
CA ALA A 206 4.86 8.10 10.33
C ALA A 206 4.09 7.17 11.30
N LEU A 207 3.26 6.26 10.80
CA LEU A 207 2.52 5.30 11.62
C LEU A 207 3.43 4.25 12.27
N ARG A 208 4.43 3.73 11.55
CA ARG A 208 5.41 2.77 12.11
C ARG A 208 6.20 3.35 13.26
N ALA A 209 6.61 4.62 13.16
CA ALA A 209 7.32 5.30 14.23
C ALA A 209 6.45 5.51 15.49
N ASP A 210 5.16 5.78 15.30
CA ASP A 210 4.22 6.00 16.41
C ASP A 210 3.75 4.66 17.04
N PHE A 211 3.62 3.61 16.23
CA PHE A 211 3.10 2.27 16.59
C PHE A 211 4.04 1.12 16.16
N PRO A 212 5.29 1.05 16.69
CA PRO A 212 6.29 0.08 16.22
C PRO A 212 5.87 -1.38 16.43
N GLU A 213 5.15 -1.68 17.51
CA GLU A 213 4.65 -3.04 17.82
C GLU A 213 3.58 -3.56 16.84
N LEU A 214 3.02 -2.67 16.03
CA LEU A 214 1.97 -2.98 15.04
C LEU A 214 2.46 -2.75 13.62
N ALA A 215 3.78 -2.62 13.41
CA ALA A 215 4.35 -2.36 12.09
C ALA A 215 4.05 -3.47 11.07
N SER A 216 3.82 -4.70 11.53
CA SER A 216 3.41 -5.84 10.68
C SER A 216 1.97 -5.74 10.17
N GLU A 217 1.12 -4.93 10.80
CA GLU A 217 -0.26 -4.68 10.36
C GLU A 217 -0.33 -3.54 9.32
N LEU A 218 0.78 -2.86 9.06
CA LEU A 218 0.88 -1.72 8.14
C LEU A 218 1.39 -2.17 6.77
N GLU A 219 0.90 -1.50 5.74
CA GLU A 219 1.22 -1.79 4.36
C GLU A 219 2.68 -1.54 4.01
N GLN A 220 3.26 -2.35 3.14
CA GLN A 220 4.62 -2.17 2.63
C GLN A 220 4.56 -1.93 1.13
N HIS A 221 5.02 -0.76 0.68
CA HIS A 221 5.26 -0.52 -0.75
C HIS A 221 6.55 -1.19 -1.16
N GLY A 222 6.58 -1.81 -2.33
CA GLY A 222 7.77 -2.48 -2.80
C GLY A 222 7.57 -3.28 -4.06
N GLU A 223 8.56 -4.13 -4.31
CA GLU A 223 8.61 -5.04 -5.43
C GLU A 223 8.95 -6.43 -4.91
N TRP A 224 8.25 -7.43 -5.42
CA TRP A 224 8.44 -8.82 -5.04
C TRP A 224 8.68 -9.65 -6.29
N GLU A 225 9.65 -10.55 -6.21
CA GLU A 225 10.10 -11.36 -7.33
C GLU A 225 10.28 -12.81 -6.88
N GLY A 226 9.93 -13.75 -7.76
CA GLY A 226 10.01 -15.18 -7.47
C GLY A 226 9.27 -16.02 -8.52
N PRO A 227 9.36 -17.37 -8.43
CA PRO A 227 8.48 -18.24 -9.19
C PRO A 227 7.01 -18.02 -8.78
N VAL A 228 6.13 -18.08 -9.77
CA VAL A 228 4.70 -17.83 -9.60
C VAL A 228 3.88 -19.05 -9.99
N ASP A 229 2.89 -19.41 -9.18
CA ASP A 229 1.81 -20.32 -9.57
C ASP A 229 0.54 -19.49 -9.82
N THR A 230 -0.02 -19.59 -11.03
CA THR A 230 -1.24 -18.88 -11.41
C THR A 230 -2.43 -19.83 -11.37
N LEU A 231 -3.51 -19.38 -10.76
CA LEU A 231 -4.73 -20.13 -10.55
C LEU A 231 -5.92 -19.35 -11.08
N VAL A 232 -6.81 -20.03 -11.81
CA VAL A 232 -8.08 -19.47 -12.27
C VAL A 232 -9.20 -20.21 -11.55
N LEU A 233 -10.17 -19.46 -11.00
CA LEU A 233 -11.34 -19.98 -10.31
C LEU A 233 -12.60 -19.54 -11.05
N ASP A 234 -13.43 -20.53 -11.41
CA ASP A 234 -14.54 -20.32 -12.33
C ASP A 234 -15.89 -20.46 -11.65
N SER A 235 -16.65 -19.37 -11.59
CA SER A 235 -17.95 -19.35 -10.91
C SER A 235 -18.93 -20.34 -11.52
N GLU A 236 -19.82 -20.91 -10.70
CA GLU A 236 -20.81 -21.89 -11.19
C GLU A 236 -21.82 -21.30 -12.19
N ASP A 237 -22.04 -19.99 -12.14
CA ASP A 237 -22.97 -19.24 -12.98
C ASP A 237 -22.33 -18.66 -14.26
N LEU A 238 -21.00 -18.78 -14.42
CA LEU A 238 -20.24 -18.18 -15.52
C LEU A 238 -20.45 -16.67 -15.64
N GLU A 239 -20.68 -15.99 -14.52
CA GLU A 239 -20.74 -14.53 -14.47
C GLU A 239 -19.44 -13.92 -13.90
N ASP A 240 -18.73 -14.65 -13.04
CA ASP A 240 -17.59 -14.18 -12.27
C ASP A 240 -16.38 -15.12 -12.37
N HIS A 241 -15.18 -14.57 -12.21
CA HIS A 241 -13.96 -15.36 -12.13
C HIS A 241 -12.99 -14.69 -11.14
N GLU A 242 -12.02 -15.47 -10.67
CA GLU A 242 -10.87 -14.95 -9.95
C GLU A 242 -9.57 -15.48 -10.55
N VAL A 243 -8.62 -14.59 -10.81
CA VAL A 243 -7.23 -14.96 -11.05
C VAL A 243 -6.43 -14.68 -9.79
N VAL A 244 -5.66 -15.68 -9.36
CA VAL A 244 -4.78 -15.59 -8.19
C VAL A 244 -3.38 -15.98 -8.61
N HIS A 245 -2.39 -15.19 -8.19
CA HIS A 245 -1.00 -15.60 -8.32
C HIS A 245 -0.41 -15.86 -6.94
N HIS A 246 0.27 -16.99 -6.80
CA HIS A 246 1.03 -17.34 -5.60
C HIS A 246 2.51 -17.17 -5.91
N LEU A 247 3.08 -16.08 -5.44
CA LEU A 247 4.49 -15.76 -5.62
C LEU A 247 5.30 -16.34 -4.47
N THR A 248 6.24 -17.24 -4.77
CA THR A 248 7.16 -17.75 -3.76
C THR A 248 8.42 -16.89 -3.72
N LEU A 249 8.68 -16.23 -2.59
CA LEU A 249 9.89 -15.43 -2.38
C LEU A 249 11.12 -16.30 -2.10
N ASP A 250 12.29 -15.71 -2.28
CA ASP A 250 13.54 -16.30 -1.81
C ASP A 250 13.46 -16.48 -0.27
N GLY A 251 13.52 -17.72 0.20
CA GLY A 251 13.28 -18.09 1.61
C GLY A 251 11.99 -18.89 1.84
N GLY A 252 11.15 -19.07 0.82
CA GLY A 252 10.00 -19.97 0.84
C GLY A 252 8.69 -19.35 1.35
N GLU A 253 8.68 -18.06 1.68
CA GLU A 253 7.42 -17.33 1.94
C GLU A 253 6.59 -17.26 0.65
N VAL A 254 5.28 -17.51 0.75
CA VAL A 254 4.35 -17.40 -0.37
C VAL A 254 3.46 -16.19 -0.16
N LEU A 255 3.40 -15.31 -1.16
CA LEU A 255 2.50 -14.16 -1.20
C LEU A 255 1.39 -14.38 -2.21
N GLU A 256 0.16 -14.06 -1.81
CA GLU A 256 -0.99 -14.01 -2.70
C GLU A 256 -0.98 -12.66 -3.42
N VAL A 257 -0.78 -12.64 -4.73
CA VAL A 257 -0.77 -11.42 -5.54
C VAL A 257 -2.09 -11.27 -6.27
N ARG A 258 -2.65 -10.06 -6.16
CA ARG A 258 -3.90 -9.62 -6.77
C ARG A 258 -3.61 -8.44 -7.68
N MET A 259 -3.88 -8.61 -8.98
CA MET A 259 -3.60 -7.59 -9.99
C MET A 259 -4.65 -6.48 -9.96
N ALA A 260 -4.19 -5.25 -9.73
CA ALA A 260 -4.95 -4.02 -9.91
C ALA A 260 -4.77 -3.43 -11.32
N GLY A 261 -3.63 -3.72 -11.95
CA GLY A 261 -3.37 -3.43 -13.36
C GLY A 261 -3.66 -4.61 -14.28
N PRO A 262 -3.32 -4.52 -15.58
CA PRO A 262 -3.44 -5.63 -16.51
C PRO A 262 -2.60 -6.84 -16.09
N GLU A 263 -3.12 -8.04 -16.38
CA GLU A 263 -2.38 -9.29 -16.23
C GLU A 263 -1.12 -9.31 -17.11
N PRO A 264 0.05 -9.71 -16.58
CA PRO A 264 1.27 -9.78 -17.38
C PRO A 264 1.14 -10.82 -18.49
N GLU A 265 1.50 -10.42 -19.72
CA GLU A 265 1.43 -11.30 -20.87
C GLU A 265 2.35 -12.53 -20.70
N GLY A 266 1.81 -13.72 -20.97
CA GLY A 266 2.56 -14.98 -20.88
C GLY A 266 2.82 -15.47 -19.45
N ILE A 267 2.12 -14.93 -18.45
CA ILE A 267 2.18 -15.50 -17.10
C ILE A 267 1.53 -16.89 -17.06
N GLU A 268 2.27 -17.84 -16.51
CA GLU A 268 1.88 -19.24 -16.30
C GLU A 268 2.66 -19.77 -15.08
N CYS A 269 2.22 -20.91 -14.54
CA CYS A 269 2.87 -21.55 -13.40
C CYS A 269 4.35 -21.86 -13.66
N GLY A 270 5.16 -21.75 -12.61
CA GLY A 270 6.61 -22.00 -12.64
C GLY A 270 7.45 -20.90 -13.30
N ARG A 271 6.85 -19.88 -13.95
CA ARG A 271 7.58 -18.72 -14.46
C ARG A 271 8.10 -17.87 -13.29
N ARG A 272 9.22 -17.19 -13.48
CA ARG A 272 9.61 -16.09 -12.60
C ARG A 272 8.90 -14.81 -13.03
N ALA A 273 8.30 -14.11 -12.08
CA ALA A 273 7.62 -12.85 -12.30
C ALA A 273 8.06 -11.83 -11.24
N ARG A 274 7.94 -10.54 -11.59
CA ARG A 274 8.09 -9.42 -10.66
C ARG A 274 6.79 -8.65 -10.59
N PHE A 275 6.36 -8.34 -9.38
CA PHE A 275 5.18 -7.55 -9.10
C PHE A 275 5.55 -6.30 -8.31
N ARG A 276 5.04 -5.14 -8.72
CA ARG A 276 5.25 -3.86 -8.04
C ARG A 276 3.92 -3.37 -7.49
N GLY A 277 3.90 -2.98 -6.21
CA GLY A 277 2.68 -2.56 -5.56
C GLY A 277 2.78 -2.48 -4.05
N VAL A 278 1.71 -2.90 -3.38
CA VAL A 278 1.55 -2.73 -1.92
C VAL A 278 1.19 -4.05 -1.27
N ARG A 279 2.01 -4.50 -0.32
CA ARG A 279 1.80 -5.70 0.50
C ARG A 279 1.07 -5.35 1.79
N ILE A 280 0.05 -6.13 2.14
CA ILE A 280 -0.64 -6.10 3.44
C ILE A 280 -0.72 -7.54 3.95
N GLY A 281 0.10 -7.88 4.96
CA GLY A 281 0.22 -9.25 5.44
C GLY A 281 0.71 -10.20 4.35
N GLU A 282 -0.12 -11.18 4.01
CA GLU A 282 0.13 -12.21 2.98
C GLU A 282 -0.29 -11.80 1.56
N VAL A 283 -1.00 -10.66 1.41
CA VAL A 283 -1.57 -10.25 0.12
C VAL A 283 -0.77 -9.07 -0.46
N VAL A 284 -0.49 -9.11 -1.75
CA VAL A 284 0.08 -8.01 -2.53
C VAL A 284 -0.96 -7.50 -3.52
N VAL A 285 -1.30 -6.22 -3.44
CA VAL A 285 -2.04 -5.51 -4.49
C VAL A 285 -1.02 -4.97 -5.48
N ALA A 286 -0.88 -5.65 -6.62
CA ALA A 286 0.10 -5.31 -7.65
C ALA A 286 -0.50 -4.36 -8.68
N ALA A 287 0.05 -3.16 -8.79
CA ALA A 287 -0.32 -2.21 -9.84
C ALA A 287 0.30 -2.61 -11.19
N GLU A 288 1.47 -3.27 -11.13
CA GLU A 288 2.22 -3.71 -12.29
C GLU A 288 2.76 -5.12 -12.05
N GLY A 289 2.83 -5.89 -13.13
CA GLY A 289 3.43 -7.22 -13.16
C GLY A 289 4.21 -7.41 -14.46
N GLU A 290 5.32 -8.13 -14.39
CA GLU A 290 6.11 -8.53 -15.56
C GLU A 290 6.60 -9.98 -15.40
N VAL A 291 6.52 -10.76 -16.47
CA VAL A 291 7.19 -12.07 -16.54
C VAL A 291 8.65 -11.83 -16.86
N LEU A 292 9.55 -12.35 -16.03
CA LEU A 292 10.97 -12.17 -16.21
C LEU A 292 11.53 -13.18 -17.22
N ALA A 293 12.50 -12.73 -18.00
CA ALA A 293 13.30 -13.64 -18.82
C ALA A 293 14.09 -14.60 -17.91
N ALA A 294 14.29 -15.84 -18.36
CA ALA A 294 15.14 -16.78 -17.63
C ALA A 294 16.56 -16.19 -17.50
N ALA A 295 17.05 -16.08 -16.27
CA ALA A 295 18.30 -15.39 -15.95
C ALA A 295 19.55 -16.03 -16.57
N ASP A 296 19.49 -17.32 -16.94
CA ASP A 296 20.53 -18.00 -17.69
C ASP A 296 19.98 -19.05 -18.67
N ALA A 297 20.83 -19.43 -19.65
CA ALA A 297 20.48 -20.37 -20.70
C ALA A 297 20.27 -21.81 -20.19
N LYS A 298 20.78 -22.15 -19.00
CA LYS A 298 20.69 -23.49 -18.43
C LYS A 298 19.36 -23.70 -17.71
N ALA A 299 18.93 -22.75 -16.88
CA ALA A 299 17.59 -22.67 -16.31
C ALA A 299 16.53 -22.54 -17.41
N ALA A 300 16.83 -21.83 -18.50
CA ALA A 300 15.97 -21.81 -19.69
C ALA A 300 15.88 -23.19 -20.36
N ALA A 301 16.96 -23.98 -20.39
CA ALA A 301 17.00 -25.32 -20.99
C ALA A 301 16.36 -26.39 -20.08
N GLU A 302 16.58 -26.34 -18.77
CA GLU A 302 15.95 -27.20 -17.77
C GLU A 302 14.45 -26.90 -17.65
N GLY A 303 14.05 -25.63 -17.66
CA GLY A 303 12.66 -25.20 -17.79
C GLY A 303 12.03 -25.65 -19.12
N ARG A 304 12.78 -25.66 -20.24
CA ARG A 304 12.33 -26.22 -21.53
C ARG A 304 12.17 -27.75 -21.51
N ALA A 305 12.99 -28.47 -20.76
CA ALA A 305 12.88 -29.92 -20.60
C ALA A 305 11.71 -30.32 -19.68
N ALA A 306 11.49 -29.59 -18.58
CA ALA A 306 10.33 -29.77 -17.70
C ALA A 306 9.01 -29.36 -18.39
N THR A 307 9.00 -28.25 -19.15
CA THR A 307 7.86 -27.87 -20.00
C THR A 307 7.63 -28.82 -21.17
N ALA A 308 8.64 -29.58 -21.62
CA ALA A 308 8.43 -30.63 -22.62
C ALA A 308 7.73 -31.87 -22.04
N ALA A 309 7.99 -32.24 -20.77
CA ALA A 309 7.30 -33.35 -20.10
C ALA A 309 5.86 -33.00 -19.67
N CYS A 310 5.59 -31.70 -19.46
CA CYS A 310 4.32 -31.18 -18.95
C CYS A 310 3.62 -30.24 -19.95
N GLY A 311 4.04 -30.23 -21.21
CA GLY A 311 3.60 -29.27 -22.21
C GLY A 311 2.22 -29.55 -22.81
N PRO A 312 1.73 -28.66 -23.69
CA PRO A 312 0.38 -28.75 -24.24
C PRO A 312 0.20 -29.79 -25.37
N ARG A 313 1.26 -30.52 -25.72
CA ARG A 313 1.27 -31.52 -26.81
C ARG A 313 1.70 -32.88 -26.29
N GLY A 314 1.46 -33.90 -27.08
CA GLY A 314 1.66 -35.30 -26.73
C GLY A 314 0.57 -35.82 -25.80
N GLN A 315 0.79 -37.04 -25.33
CA GLN A 315 -0.10 -37.69 -24.39
C GLN A 315 -0.06 -36.97 -23.03
N GLN A 316 -1.23 -36.55 -22.57
CA GLN A 316 -1.44 -35.93 -21.26
C GLN A 316 -1.80 -37.04 -20.28
N ASN A 317 -0.87 -37.39 -19.39
CA ASN A 317 -1.03 -38.44 -18.39
C ASN A 317 -1.65 -37.86 -17.11
N ILE A 318 -2.91 -38.19 -16.85
CA ILE A 318 -3.72 -37.60 -15.79
C ILE A 318 -3.95 -38.58 -14.64
N ALA A 319 -3.51 -38.21 -13.43
CA ALA A 319 -3.94 -38.85 -12.19
C ALA A 319 -5.28 -38.23 -11.78
N VAL A 320 -6.35 -39.01 -11.74
CA VAL A 320 -7.68 -38.54 -11.34
C VAL A 320 -8.03 -39.12 -9.97
N LEU A 321 -8.16 -38.26 -8.97
CA LEU A 321 -8.49 -38.63 -7.61
C LEU A 321 -9.93 -38.22 -7.30
N LEU A 322 -10.80 -39.21 -7.11
CA LEU A 322 -12.13 -39.00 -6.54
C LEU A 322 -11.99 -38.94 -5.02
N VAL A 323 -12.29 -37.79 -4.41
CA VAL A 323 -12.14 -37.60 -2.96
C VAL A 323 -13.42 -37.08 -2.33
N THR A 324 -13.73 -37.55 -1.13
CA THR A 324 -14.85 -37.07 -0.31
C THR A 324 -14.36 -36.62 1.06
N PHE A 325 -15.25 -36.02 1.84
CA PHE A 325 -14.94 -35.56 3.19
C PHE A 325 -15.65 -36.42 4.25
N PRO A 326 -15.16 -36.45 5.50
CA PRO A 326 -15.86 -37.10 6.60
C PRO A 326 -17.31 -36.61 6.72
N GLY A 327 -18.28 -37.53 6.61
CA GLY A 327 -19.71 -37.21 6.71
C GLY A 327 -20.35 -36.66 5.43
N VAL A 328 -19.60 -36.48 4.34
CA VAL A 328 -20.13 -36.07 3.03
C VAL A 328 -20.19 -37.29 2.11
N ALA A 329 -21.36 -37.55 1.53
CA ALA A 329 -21.55 -38.66 0.61
C ALA A 329 -21.07 -38.30 -0.81
N ALA A 330 -20.48 -39.28 -1.50
CA ALA A 330 -20.19 -39.15 -2.93
C ALA A 330 -21.49 -38.98 -3.75
N PRO A 331 -21.50 -38.17 -4.82
CA PRO A 331 -22.69 -37.99 -5.64
C PRO A 331 -23.10 -39.29 -6.35
N SER A 332 -24.41 -39.56 -6.40
CA SER A 332 -24.95 -40.72 -7.11
C SER A 332 -24.65 -40.63 -8.62
N GLY A 333 -24.15 -41.72 -9.21
CA GLY A 333 -23.83 -41.79 -10.65
C GLY A 333 -22.38 -41.43 -10.99
N VAL A 334 -21.61 -40.89 -10.04
CA VAL A 334 -20.19 -40.59 -10.22
C VAL A 334 -19.35 -41.73 -9.65
N THR A 335 -18.77 -42.52 -10.54
CA THR A 335 -17.95 -43.70 -10.21
C THR A 335 -16.61 -43.59 -10.93
N PRO A 336 -15.54 -44.27 -10.44
CA PRO A 336 -14.27 -44.31 -11.17
C PRO A 336 -14.43 -44.75 -12.63
N ALA A 337 -15.30 -45.72 -12.92
CA ALA A 337 -15.54 -46.22 -14.26
C ALA A 337 -16.29 -45.20 -15.16
N SER A 338 -17.30 -44.51 -14.63
CA SER A 338 -18.02 -43.48 -15.40
C SER A 338 -17.12 -42.27 -15.67
N VAL A 339 -16.33 -41.83 -14.68
CA VAL A 339 -15.34 -40.75 -14.87
C VAL A 339 -14.25 -41.16 -15.86
N HIS A 340 -13.74 -42.40 -15.79
CA HIS A 340 -12.76 -42.91 -16.76
C HIS A 340 -13.33 -42.86 -18.19
N THR A 341 -14.58 -43.29 -18.38
CA THR A 341 -15.23 -43.25 -19.70
C THR A 341 -15.32 -41.82 -20.23
N THR A 342 -15.68 -40.87 -19.37
CA THR A 342 -15.86 -39.47 -19.77
C THR A 342 -14.55 -38.73 -20.01
N LEU A 343 -13.46 -39.07 -19.31
CA LEU A 343 -12.16 -38.44 -19.52
C LEU A 343 -11.32 -39.13 -20.60
N PHE A 344 -11.32 -40.46 -20.64
CA PHE A 344 -10.38 -41.25 -21.45
C PHE A 344 -11.06 -42.16 -22.49
N GLY A 345 -12.39 -42.14 -22.59
CA GLY A 345 -13.11 -42.93 -23.59
C GLY A 345 -12.72 -42.55 -25.02
N THR A 346 -12.58 -43.55 -25.89
CA THR A 346 -12.27 -43.36 -27.32
C THR A 346 -13.51 -43.38 -28.21
N ALA A 347 -14.69 -43.53 -27.62
CA ALA A 347 -15.98 -43.53 -28.30
C ALA A 347 -16.92 -42.51 -27.66
N GLY A 348 -17.68 -41.79 -28.48
CA GLY A 348 -18.50 -40.67 -28.02
C GLY A 348 -17.65 -39.45 -27.62
N ARG A 349 -18.26 -38.51 -26.89
CA ARG A 349 -17.56 -37.33 -26.37
C ARG A 349 -16.83 -37.68 -25.08
N SER A 350 -15.55 -37.34 -25.07
CA SER A 350 -14.68 -37.43 -23.89
C SER A 350 -13.67 -36.28 -23.89
N LEU A 351 -12.91 -36.10 -22.80
CA LEU A 351 -11.77 -35.17 -22.81
C LEU A 351 -10.69 -35.64 -23.81
N HIS A 352 -10.41 -36.94 -23.86
CA HIS A 352 -9.50 -37.53 -24.84
C HIS A 352 -9.92 -37.20 -26.27
N GLY A 353 -11.19 -37.43 -26.62
CA GLY A 353 -11.73 -37.13 -27.94
C GLY A 353 -11.65 -35.63 -28.26
N TYR A 354 -11.91 -34.77 -27.27
CA TYR A 354 -11.90 -33.31 -27.46
C TYR A 354 -10.50 -32.83 -27.80
N TRP A 355 -9.51 -33.15 -26.97
CA TRP A 355 -8.13 -32.75 -27.24
C TRP A 355 -7.59 -33.39 -28.51
N ASN A 356 -7.89 -34.66 -28.79
CA ASN A 356 -7.43 -35.32 -30.00
C ASN A 356 -8.01 -34.67 -31.27
N GLU A 357 -9.30 -34.33 -31.28
CA GLU A 357 -9.94 -33.65 -32.40
C GLU A 357 -9.45 -32.20 -32.55
N ALA A 358 -9.53 -31.40 -31.47
CA ALA A 358 -9.23 -29.97 -31.51
C ALA A 358 -7.75 -29.68 -31.80
N SER A 359 -6.85 -30.60 -31.45
CA SER A 359 -5.40 -30.48 -31.66
C SER A 359 -4.88 -31.13 -32.93
N TYR A 360 -5.75 -31.72 -33.75
CA TYR A 360 -5.34 -32.49 -34.94
C TYR A 360 -4.49 -33.72 -34.61
N GLY A 361 -4.79 -34.39 -33.50
CA GLY A 361 -4.06 -35.55 -32.99
C GLY A 361 -2.74 -35.22 -32.29
N GLN A 362 -2.45 -33.94 -32.04
CA GLN A 362 -1.22 -33.52 -31.36
C GLN A 362 -1.28 -33.64 -29.85
N ALA A 363 -2.46 -33.74 -29.25
CA ALA A 363 -2.68 -33.90 -27.82
C ALA A 363 -3.80 -34.90 -27.57
N SER A 364 -3.67 -35.71 -26.52
CA SER A 364 -4.69 -36.68 -26.11
C SER A 364 -4.67 -36.87 -24.60
N ALA A 365 -5.81 -37.20 -23.99
CA ALA A 365 -5.89 -37.48 -22.56
C ALA A 365 -5.80 -38.98 -22.29
N SER A 366 -5.03 -39.39 -21.30
CA SER A 366 -5.03 -40.77 -20.77
C SER A 366 -4.68 -40.75 -19.30
N GLY A 367 -5.03 -41.78 -18.55
CA GLY A 367 -4.73 -41.76 -17.13
C GLY A 367 -5.41 -42.84 -16.33
N THR A 368 -5.40 -42.63 -15.02
CA THR A 368 -5.97 -43.56 -14.03
C THR A 368 -6.96 -42.81 -13.17
N VAL A 369 -8.11 -43.43 -12.88
CA VAL A 369 -9.13 -42.89 -11.98
C VAL A 369 -9.18 -43.74 -10.72
N LEU A 370 -8.93 -43.11 -9.57
CA LEU A 370 -8.86 -43.74 -8.26
C LEU A 370 -9.85 -43.13 -7.28
N GLY A 371 -10.14 -43.85 -6.19
CA GLY A 371 -11.08 -43.44 -5.16
C GLY A 371 -12.47 -44.09 -5.27
N TRP A 372 -13.44 -43.69 -4.46
CA TRP A 372 -13.45 -42.54 -3.55
C TRP A 372 -12.54 -42.69 -2.33
N TYR A 373 -11.64 -41.72 -2.11
CA TYR A 373 -10.87 -41.59 -0.87
C TYR A 373 -11.55 -40.60 0.08
N THR A 374 -11.69 -40.94 1.35
CA THR A 374 -12.16 -39.99 2.38
C THR A 374 -10.98 -39.22 2.95
N LEU A 375 -10.97 -37.90 2.82
CA LEU A 375 -9.91 -37.04 3.37
C LEU A 375 -9.97 -36.96 4.91
N ASP A 376 -8.93 -36.40 5.51
CA ASP A 376 -8.72 -36.31 6.96
C ASP A 376 -9.70 -35.34 7.66
N ARG A 377 -10.20 -34.33 6.95
CA ARG A 377 -11.20 -33.36 7.43
C ARG A 377 -12.01 -32.78 6.27
N VAL A 378 -13.02 -31.97 6.61
CA VAL A 378 -13.72 -31.14 5.62
C VAL A 378 -12.85 -29.90 5.34
N TYR A 379 -12.59 -29.64 4.07
CA TYR A 379 -11.84 -28.47 3.59
C TYR A 379 -12.82 -27.43 3.03
N THR A 380 -12.50 -26.15 3.20
CA THR A 380 -13.22 -25.08 2.51
C THR A 380 -12.74 -24.95 1.06
N CYS A 381 -13.54 -24.34 0.19
CA CYS A 381 -13.26 -24.30 -1.25
C CYS A 381 -12.16 -23.29 -1.64
N ASP A 382 -11.60 -22.58 -0.67
CA ASP A 382 -10.40 -21.74 -0.76
C ASP A 382 -9.13 -22.46 -0.26
N GLU A 383 -9.25 -23.65 0.37
CA GLU A 383 -8.12 -24.46 0.85
C GLU A 383 -7.59 -25.44 -0.24
N TYR A 384 -7.62 -25.08 -1.53
CA TYR A 384 -7.34 -25.98 -2.66
C TYR A 384 -5.97 -26.68 -2.59
N TYR A 385 -4.89 -25.98 -2.19
CA TYR A 385 -3.57 -26.61 -2.06
C TYR A 385 -3.45 -27.55 -0.86
N ALA A 386 -4.15 -27.26 0.24
CA ALA A 386 -4.21 -28.16 1.39
C ALA A 386 -5.02 -29.42 1.03
N MET A 387 -6.15 -29.24 0.34
CA MET A 387 -6.96 -30.32 -0.20
C MET A 387 -6.17 -31.20 -1.18
N ARG A 388 -5.37 -30.60 -2.07
CA ARG A 388 -4.46 -31.35 -2.96
C ARG A 388 -3.47 -32.19 -2.18
N SER A 389 -2.83 -31.62 -1.17
CA SER A 389 -1.85 -32.34 -0.36
C SER A 389 -2.49 -33.53 0.37
N ALA A 390 -3.69 -33.37 0.91
CA ALA A 390 -4.45 -34.45 1.54
C ALA A 390 -4.91 -35.52 0.55
N ALA A 391 -5.36 -35.13 -0.65
CA ALA A 391 -5.75 -36.05 -1.72
C ALA A 391 -4.56 -36.90 -2.20
N ILE A 392 -3.40 -36.28 -2.40
CA ILE A 392 -2.15 -36.98 -2.73
C ILE A 392 -1.82 -37.99 -1.64
N ALA A 393 -1.77 -37.55 -0.37
CA ALA A 393 -1.44 -38.43 0.76
C ALA A 393 -2.41 -39.62 0.91
N ALA A 394 -3.69 -39.43 0.59
CA ALA A 394 -4.69 -40.51 0.67
C ALA A 394 -4.53 -41.56 -0.43
N ALA A 395 -4.04 -41.17 -1.62
CA ALA A 395 -3.90 -42.04 -2.78
C ALA A 395 -2.46 -42.56 -2.99
N ASP A 396 -1.48 -42.02 -2.28
CA ASP A 396 -0.03 -42.25 -2.45
C ASP A 396 0.37 -43.74 -2.48
N ALA A 397 -0.27 -44.59 -1.68
CA ALA A 397 0.01 -46.03 -1.67
C ALA A 397 -0.46 -46.77 -2.95
N ASP A 398 -1.36 -46.17 -3.73
CA ASP A 398 -2.02 -46.79 -4.89
C ASP A 398 -1.46 -46.28 -6.23
N ILE A 399 -0.68 -45.20 -6.24
CA ILE A 399 -0.24 -44.51 -7.46
C ILE A 399 1.13 -43.84 -7.29
N ASP A 400 2.04 -44.06 -8.25
CA ASP A 400 3.28 -43.28 -8.34
C ASP A 400 3.03 -42.03 -9.18
N PHE A 401 2.95 -40.87 -8.51
CA PHE A 401 2.57 -39.60 -9.13
C PHE A 401 3.59 -39.10 -10.16
N ARG A 402 4.84 -39.59 -10.14
CA ARG A 402 5.88 -39.17 -11.10
C ARG A 402 5.59 -39.64 -12.53
N ASN A 403 4.66 -40.56 -12.72
CA ASN A 403 4.22 -41.04 -14.04
C ASN A 403 3.18 -40.13 -14.71
N TYR A 404 2.72 -39.09 -14.00
CA TYR A 404 1.64 -38.22 -14.44
C TYR A 404 2.14 -36.77 -14.54
N ASN A 405 1.62 -36.06 -15.53
CA ASN A 405 1.90 -34.64 -15.76
C ASN A 405 0.66 -33.75 -15.54
N ARG A 406 -0.45 -34.35 -15.10
CA ARG A 406 -1.69 -33.66 -14.72
C ARG A 406 -2.31 -34.35 -13.51
N LEU A 407 -2.87 -33.56 -12.59
CA LEU A 407 -3.60 -34.05 -11.42
C LEU A 407 -5.01 -33.44 -11.40
N PHE A 408 -6.04 -34.27 -11.54
CA PHE A 408 -7.44 -33.86 -11.41
C PHE A 408 -8.02 -34.38 -10.10
N ILE A 409 -8.51 -33.47 -9.26
CA ILE A 409 -9.17 -33.78 -7.99
C ILE A 409 -10.65 -33.49 -8.14
N ILE A 410 -11.47 -34.53 -8.04
CA ILE A 410 -12.92 -34.43 -8.23
C ILE A 410 -13.60 -34.76 -6.90
N PHE A 411 -14.40 -33.82 -6.39
CA PHE A 411 -14.93 -33.89 -5.03
C PHE A 411 -16.35 -33.30 -4.91
N PRO A 412 -17.19 -33.76 -3.95
CA PRO A 412 -18.52 -33.19 -3.74
C PRO A 412 -18.43 -31.79 -3.14
N ASN A 413 -19.33 -30.87 -3.51
CA ASN A 413 -19.40 -29.55 -2.88
C ASN A 413 -19.68 -29.68 -1.37
N PRO A 414 -18.76 -29.25 -0.46
CA PRO A 414 -18.93 -29.36 0.99
C PRO A 414 -19.94 -28.36 1.57
N GLY A 415 -20.63 -27.58 0.72
CA GLY A 415 -21.68 -26.64 1.13
C GLY A 415 -21.24 -25.18 1.12
N GLY A 416 -20.34 -24.79 0.21
CA GLY A 416 -19.83 -23.43 0.17
C GLY A 416 -18.92 -23.06 -1.01
N CYS A 417 -18.78 -23.92 -2.02
CA CYS A 417 -18.03 -23.53 -3.21
C CYS A 417 -18.86 -22.54 -4.04
N SER A 418 -18.27 -21.40 -4.39
CA SER A 418 -18.82 -20.43 -5.34
C SER A 418 -18.37 -20.67 -6.78
N TRP A 419 -17.54 -21.69 -6.99
CA TRP A 419 -16.94 -22.09 -8.26
C TRP A 419 -17.25 -23.55 -8.57
N ALA A 420 -17.24 -23.93 -9.84
CA ALA A 420 -17.39 -25.32 -10.27
C ALA A 420 -16.07 -26.01 -10.61
N GLY A 421 -15.10 -25.22 -11.07
CA GLY A 421 -13.74 -25.66 -11.36
C GLY A 421 -12.71 -24.62 -10.95
N ILE A 422 -11.51 -25.13 -10.71
CA ILE A 422 -10.29 -24.36 -10.50
C ILE A 422 -9.17 -25.09 -11.22
N SER A 423 -8.27 -24.36 -11.86
CA SER A 423 -7.09 -24.96 -12.44
C SER A 423 -5.87 -24.06 -12.40
N ASN A 424 -4.70 -24.69 -12.27
CA ASN A 424 -3.44 -24.04 -12.51
C ASN A 424 -3.31 -23.65 -13.99
N VAL A 425 -2.78 -22.47 -14.29
CA VAL A 425 -2.44 -22.07 -15.67
C VAL A 425 -1.07 -22.65 -16.02
N GLY A 426 -1.07 -23.80 -16.71
CA GLY A 426 0.14 -24.57 -16.96
C GLY A 426 0.66 -25.31 -15.73
N CYS A 427 1.91 -25.78 -15.79
CA CYS A 427 2.46 -26.70 -14.80
C CYS A 427 3.18 -26.02 -13.66
N SER A 428 2.89 -26.49 -12.44
CA SER A 428 3.64 -26.15 -11.24
C SER A 428 4.50 -27.34 -10.81
N SER A 429 5.06 -27.28 -9.60
CA SER A 429 5.72 -28.43 -8.97
C SER A 429 5.15 -28.65 -7.58
N PHE A 430 4.89 -29.90 -7.22
CA PHE A 430 4.48 -30.31 -5.88
C PHE A 430 5.19 -31.60 -5.47
N SER A 431 5.04 -32.00 -4.21
CA SER A 431 5.69 -33.21 -3.67
C SER A 431 4.68 -34.31 -3.38
N SER A 432 5.04 -35.57 -3.66
CA SER A 432 4.42 -36.79 -3.13
C SER A 432 5.48 -37.60 -2.35
N ALA A 433 5.12 -38.74 -1.76
CA ALA A 433 6.14 -39.60 -1.15
C ALA A 433 7.09 -40.22 -2.18
N ASP A 434 6.68 -40.29 -3.45
CA ASP A 434 7.51 -40.76 -4.57
C ASP A 434 8.60 -39.74 -4.98
N GLY A 435 8.41 -38.46 -4.64
CA GLY A 435 9.33 -37.37 -4.95
C GLY A 435 8.63 -36.11 -5.49
N THR A 436 9.40 -35.25 -6.15
CA THR A 436 8.87 -34.05 -6.80
C THR A 436 8.15 -34.40 -8.09
N VAL A 437 6.93 -33.87 -8.25
CA VAL A 437 6.05 -34.07 -9.39
C VAL A 437 5.93 -32.74 -10.14
N SER A 438 6.17 -32.76 -11.45
CA SER A 438 5.93 -31.62 -12.34
C SER A 438 4.62 -31.86 -13.09
N ALA A 439 3.55 -31.23 -12.60
CA ALA A 439 2.20 -31.40 -13.12
C ALA A 439 1.37 -30.13 -12.85
N SER A 440 0.36 -29.89 -13.67
CA SER A 440 -0.71 -28.96 -13.30
C SER A 440 -1.70 -29.66 -12.36
N SER A 441 -2.40 -28.88 -11.53
CA SER A 441 -3.49 -29.35 -10.69
C SER A 441 -4.81 -28.69 -11.08
N SER A 442 -5.87 -29.47 -11.13
CA SER A 442 -7.24 -28.99 -11.37
C SER A 442 -8.19 -29.60 -10.33
N TRP A 443 -9.10 -28.80 -9.81
CA TRP A 443 -10.12 -29.18 -8.84
C TRP A 443 -11.49 -28.97 -9.47
N MET A 444 -12.33 -30.00 -9.44
CA MET A 444 -13.63 -29.94 -10.10
C MET A 444 -14.73 -30.52 -9.22
N LEU A 445 -15.90 -29.89 -9.25
CA LEU A 445 -17.05 -30.36 -8.51
C LEU A 445 -17.66 -31.61 -9.14
N ALA A 446 -17.76 -32.67 -8.34
CA ALA A 446 -18.19 -33.99 -8.77
C ALA A 446 -19.62 -34.01 -9.34
N GLN A 447 -20.52 -33.10 -8.94
CA GLN A 447 -21.88 -33.08 -9.50
C GLN A 447 -21.92 -32.82 -11.02
N TYR A 448 -20.91 -32.17 -11.59
CA TYR A 448 -20.81 -31.96 -13.05
C TYR A 448 -20.42 -33.23 -13.79
N PHE A 449 -19.88 -34.24 -13.08
CA PHE A 449 -19.53 -35.55 -13.62
C PHE A 449 -20.69 -36.54 -13.71
N ALA A 450 -21.91 -36.11 -13.36
CA ALA A 450 -23.12 -36.93 -13.48
C ALA A 450 -23.61 -37.09 -14.94
N SER A 451 -23.20 -36.20 -15.85
CA SER A 451 -23.50 -36.31 -17.29
C SER A 451 -22.23 -36.14 -18.13
N THR A 452 -22.13 -36.87 -19.24
CA THR A 452 -20.94 -36.86 -20.10
C THR A 452 -20.63 -35.46 -20.64
N ASP A 453 -21.62 -34.76 -21.20
CA ASP A 453 -21.38 -33.45 -21.82
C ASP A 453 -20.94 -32.40 -20.78
N ASN A 454 -21.56 -32.35 -19.59
CA ASN A 454 -21.16 -31.36 -18.56
C ASN A 454 -19.74 -31.64 -18.04
N ALA A 455 -19.42 -32.91 -17.85
CA ALA A 455 -18.10 -33.33 -17.42
C ALA A 455 -17.02 -33.01 -18.47
N VAL A 456 -17.30 -33.26 -19.76
CA VAL A 456 -16.36 -32.93 -20.84
C VAL A 456 -16.18 -31.42 -20.96
N LYS A 457 -17.25 -30.63 -20.84
CA LYS A 457 -17.18 -29.17 -20.85
C LYS A 457 -16.27 -28.64 -19.73
N LEU A 458 -16.53 -29.06 -18.49
CA LEU A 458 -15.74 -28.64 -17.34
C LEU A 458 -14.29 -29.13 -17.47
N ALA A 459 -14.08 -30.41 -17.79
CA ALA A 459 -12.74 -30.97 -17.90
C ALA A 459 -11.93 -30.39 -19.08
N ALA A 460 -12.57 -30.03 -20.19
CA ALA A 460 -11.91 -29.34 -21.30
C ALA A 460 -11.60 -27.87 -20.95
N HIS A 461 -12.41 -27.22 -20.12
CA HIS A 461 -12.15 -25.87 -19.62
C HIS A 461 -10.99 -25.85 -18.62
N GLU A 462 -11.11 -26.57 -17.52
CA GLU A 462 -10.05 -26.70 -16.50
C GLU A 462 -8.77 -27.30 -17.08
N GLY A 463 -8.94 -28.27 -17.98
CA GLY A 463 -7.86 -28.86 -18.74
C GLY A 463 -7.17 -27.85 -19.66
N GLY A 464 -7.90 -26.90 -20.24
CA GLY A 464 -7.34 -25.82 -21.06
C GLY A 464 -6.45 -24.89 -20.26
N HIS A 465 -6.88 -24.50 -19.05
CA HIS A 465 -6.02 -23.82 -18.09
C HIS A 465 -4.78 -24.63 -17.75
N ALA A 466 -4.94 -25.93 -17.44
CA ALA A 466 -3.84 -26.84 -17.17
C ALA A 466 -2.82 -26.96 -18.33
N LEU A 467 -3.23 -26.66 -19.57
CA LEU A 467 -2.37 -26.59 -20.75
C LEU A 467 -1.75 -25.20 -21.00
N GLY A 468 -2.16 -24.17 -20.25
CA GLY A 468 -1.61 -22.80 -20.30
C GLY A 468 -2.53 -21.74 -20.91
N LEU A 469 -3.83 -22.02 -21.06
CA LEU A 469 -4.79 -21.03 -21.57
C LEU A 469 -5.37 -20.15 -20.46
N MET A 470 -5.69 -18.91 -20.82
CA MET A 470 -6.64 -18.05 -20.08
C MET A 470 -8.00 -18.10 -20.77
N HIS A 471 -9.02 -17.51 -20.15
CA HIS A 471 -10.37 -17.47 -20.70
C HIS A 471 -10.48 -16.83 -22.09
N ALA A 472 -11.52 -17.25 -22.80
CA ALA A 472 -11.99 -16.61 -24.01
C ALA A 472 -13.17 -15.70 -23.68
N ARG A 473 -12.93 -14.39 -23.73
CA ARG A 473 -13.89 -13.35 -23.37
C ARG A 473 -14.63 -12.85 -24.59
N SER A 474 -15.64 -12.04 -24.37
CA SER A 474 -16.13 -11.12 -25.39
C SER A 474 -15.89 -9.67 -25.02
N ARG A 475 -15.83 -8.80 -26.03
CA ARG A 475 -15.71 -7.35 -25.86
C ARG A 475 -16.83 -6.66 -26.63
N ARG A 476 -17.81 -6.15 -25.90
CA ARG A 476 -18.98 -5.46 -26.45
C ARG A 476 -18.73 -3.97 -26.60
N PHE A 477 -19.21 -3.40 -27.70
CA PHE A 477 -19.32 -1.97 -27.93
C PHE A 477 -20.78 -1.60 -28.17
N THR A 478 -21.21 -0.42 -27.72
CA THR A 478 -22.62 -0.05 -27.73
C THR A 478 -23.10 0.25 -29.15
N GLY A 479 -23.89 -0.68 -29.72
CA GLY A 479 -24.54 -0.51 -31.02
C GLY A 479 -23.64 -0.74 -32.24
N GLU A 480 -22.41 -1.23 -32.04
CA GLU A 480 -21.45 -1.49 -33.11
C GLU A 480 -20.54 -2.69 -32.78
N PRO A 481 -19.94 -3.37 -33.78
CA PRO A 481 -19.07 -4.52 -33.53
C PRO A 481 -17.74 -4.16 -32.85
N LEU A 482 -17.19 -3.00 -33.17
CA LEU A 482 -15.88 -2.56 -32.69
C LEU A 482 -15.83 -1.03 -32.58
N GLY A 483 -15.69 -0.52 -31.35
CA GLY A 483 -15.60 0.91 -31.09
C GLY A 483 -14.24 1.50 -31.43
N SER A 484 -14.07 2.82 -31.28
CA SER A 484 -12.86 3.54 -31.71
C SER A 484 -11.54 2.97 -31.12
N PRO A 485 -10.40 3.14 -31.82
CA PRO A 485 -9.11 2.64 -31.35
C PRO A 485 -8.76 3.08 -29.92
N GLY A 486 -8.42 2.13 -29.05
CA GLY A 486 -8.10 2.40 -27.64
C GLY A 486 -9.32 2.51 -26.71
N THR A 487 -10.55 2.41 -27.24
CA THR A 487 -11.73 2.25 -26.40
C THR A 487 -11.71 0.88 -25.74
N ALA A 488 -11.91 0.84 -24.41
CA ALA A 488 -11.85 -0.41 -23.64
C ALA A 488 -12.95 -1.41 -24.04
N GLY A 489 -14.18 -0.93 -24.30
CA GLY A 489 -15.36 -1.78 -24.46
C GLY A 489 -15.82 -2.38 -23.12
N THR A 490 -16.94 -3.09 -23.13
CA THR A 490 -17.40 -3.88 -21.98
C THR A 490 -16.96 -5.32 -22.16
N LEU A 491 -16.09 -5.81 -21.29
CA LEU A 491 -15.64 -7.20 -21.29
C LEU A 491 -16.67 -8.10 -20.58
N SER A 492 -16.90 -9.27 -21.15
CA SER A 492 -17.58 -10.38 -20.48
C SER A 492 -16.63 -11.57 -20.46
N GLU A 493 -16.22 -11.99 -19.27
CA GLU A 493 -15.19 -13.02 -19.10
C GLU A 493 -15.55 -14.30 -19.85
N TYR A 494 -16.81 -14.71 -19.77
CA TYR A 494 -17.32 -15.93 -20.37
C TYR A 494 -18.09 -15.68 -21.67
N GLY A 495 -17.79 -14.55 -22.33
CA GLY A 495 -18.56 -14.05 -23.45
C GLY A 495 -18.31 -14.73 -24.79
N ASP A 496 -17.19 -15.47 -24.95
CA ASP A 496 -16.95 -16.29 -26.14
C ASP A 496 -17.68 -17.63 -26.03
N VAL A 497 -18.97 -17.61 -26.33
CA VAL A 497 -19.85 -18.79 -26.25
C VAL A 497 -19.50 -19.91 -27.25
N HIS A 498 -18.55 -19.67 -28.15
CA HIS A 498 -18.11 -20.62 -29.17
C HIS A 498 -16.82 -21.36 -28.79
N SER A 499 -16.16 -20.97 -27.70
CA SER A 499 -14.97 -21.63 -27.17
C SER A 499 -15.27 -22.35 -25.86
N ALA A 500 -14.62 -23.50 -25.63
CA ALA A 500 -14.67 -24.17 -24.33
C ALA A 500 -14.09 -23.28 -23.21
N MET A 501 -13.11 -22.43 -23.53
CA MET A 501 -12.52 -21.46 -22.58
C MET A 501 -13.41 -20.23 -22.35
N GLY A 502 -14.53 -20.11 -23.05
CA GLY A 502 -15.42 -18.96 -22.93
C GLY A 502 -16.72 -19.27 -22.22
N SER A 503 -17.48 -20.31 -22.55
CA SER A 503 -18.79 -20.52 -21.88
C SER A 503 -19.08 -21.97 -21.54
N TRP A 504 -18.05 -22.71 -21.10
CA TRP A 504 -18.11 -24.16 -20.92
C TRP A 504 -18.85 -24.84 -22.08
N SER A 505 -18.56 -24.40 -23.30
CA SER A 505 -19.16 -24.96 -24.51
C SER A 505 -18.39 -26.22 -24.93
N LEU A 506 -18.99 -27.04 -25.79
CA LEU A 506 -18.26 -28.13 -26.43
C LEU A 506 -17.49 -27.66 -27.66
N GLY A 507 -17.47 -26.35 -27.96
CA GLY A 507 -16.72 -25.81 -29.08
C GLY A 507 -15.22 -25.96 -28.88
N HIS A 508 -14.48 -26.16 -29.98
CA HIS A 508 -13.02 -26.16 -29.95
C HIS A 508 -12.49 -24.83 -29.39
N TYR A 509 -11.29 -24.84 -28.80
CA TYR A 509 -10.57 -23.61 -28.51
C TYR A 509 -10.42 -22.75 -29.77
N ASN A 510 -10.48 -21.42 -29.61
CA ASN A 510 -10.35 -20.50 -30.73
C ASN A 510 -8.93 -20.49 -31.31
N VAL A 511 -8.75 -19.86 -32.46
CA VAL A 511 -7.51 -19.90 -33.24
C VAL A 511 -6.30 -19.37 -32.47
N GLU A 512 -6.45 -18.27 -31.71
CA GLU A 512 -5.38 -17.70 -30.89
C GLU A 512 -4.94 -18.66 -29.77
N GLN A 513 -5.89 -19.34 -29.15
CA GLN A 513 -5.62 -20.36 -28.14
C GLN A 513 -4.96 -21.61 -28.74
N LYS A 514 -5.40 -22.09 -29.91
CA LYS A 514 -4.73 -23.20 -30.62
C LYS A 514 -3.28 -22.85 -30.99
N ILE A 515 -3.00 -21.60 -31.36
CA ILE A 515 -1.62 -21.11 -31.61
C ILE A 515 -0.81 -21.12 -30.32
N ARG A 516 -1.38 -20.64 -29.21
CA ARG A 516 -0.71 -20.61 -27.90
C ARG A 516 -0.33 -22.02 -27.42
N LEU A 517 -1.21 -23.00 -27.58
CA LEU A 517 -0.92 -24.41 -27.32
C LEU A 517 0.03 -25.04 -28.34
N GLY A 518 0.29 -24.33 -29.45
CA GLY A 518 1.08 -24.80 -30.57
C GLY A 518 0.40 -25.90 -31.39
N TRP A 519 -0.89 -26.12 -31.20
CA TRP A 519 -1.67 -27.02 -32.04
C TRP A 519 -1.84 -26.45 -33.45
N LEU A 520 -1.78 -25.13 -33.58
CA LEU A 520 -1.68 -24.43 -34.85
C LEU A 520 -0.34 -23.71 -34.95
N SER A 521 0.30 -23.78 -36.12
CA SER A 521 1.61 -23.16 -36.35
C SER A 521 1.48 -21.75 -36.93
N SER A 522 2.55 -20.96 -36.86
CA SER A 522 2.59 -19.64 -37.52
C SER A 522 2.45 -19.74 -39.04
N ALA A 523 2.72 -20.90 -39.66
CA ALA A 523 2.51 -21.12 -41.09
C ALA A 523 1.02 -21.16 -41.49
N ASN A 524 0.12 -21.35 -40.53
CA ASN A 524 -1.33 -21.32 -40.74
C ASN A 524 -1.92 -19.91 -40.53
N VAL A 525 -1.10 -18.93 -40.12
CA VAL A 525 -1.52 -17.56 -39.86
C VAL A 525 -1.00 -16.67 -40.99
N GLN A 526 -1.91 -15.93 -41.62
CA GLN A 526 -1.53 -14.91 -42.58
C GLN A 526 -1.77 -13.52 -41.99
N GLN A 527 -0.70 -12.74 -41.85
CA GLN A 527 -0.81 -11.33 -41.51
C GLN A 527 -1.28 -10.53 -42.72
N VAL A 528 -2.29 -9.68 -42.51
CA VAL A 528 -2.93 -8.88 -43.55
C VAL A 528 -2.83 -7.41 -43.17
N GLN A 529 -2.03 -6.66 -43.93
CA GLN A 529 -1.83 -5.22 -43.75
C GLN A 529 -2.13 -4.43 -45.03
N SER A 530 -2.53 -5.11 -46.10
CA SER A 530 -2.85 -4.53 -47.40
C SER A 530 -4.14 -5.12 -47.93
N ALA A 531 -4.84 -4.33 -48.76
CA ALA A 531 -6.04 -4.78 -49.44
C ALA A 531 -5.76 -6.03 -50.28
N GLY A 532 -6.73 -6.96 -50.32
CA GLY A 532 -6.58 -8.21 -51.04
C GLY A 532 -7.72 -9.18 -50.76
N THR A 533 -7.67 -10.30 -51.47
CA THR A 533 -8.59 -11.43 -51.29
C THR A 533 -7.82 -12.58 -50.69
N TYR A 534 -8.33 -13.12 -49.59
CA TYR A 534 -7.68 -14.15 -48.80
C TYR A 534 -8.64 -15.34 -48.61
N THR A 535 -8.11 -16.54 -48.42
CA THR A 535 -8.91 -17.75 -48.20
C THR A 535 -8.58 -18.36 -46.85
N LEU A 536 -9.59 -18.43 -45.98
CA LEU A 536 -9.55 -19.11 -44.69
C LEU A 536 -10.06 -20.54 -44.82
N ARG A 537 -9.29 -21.52 -44.36
CA ARG A 537 -9.77 -22.90 -44.24
C ARG A 537 -10.50 -23.10 -42.91
N PRO A 538 -11.47 -24.05 -42.83
CA PRO A 538 -12.09 -24.45 -41.58
C PRO A 538 -11.07 -24.77 -40.49
N LEU A 539 -11.31 -24.25 -39.28
CA LEU A 539 -10.45 -24.44 -38.13
C LEU A 539 -10.41 -25.90 -37.67
N GLU A 540 -11.42 -26.70 -37.98
CA GLU A 540 -11.53 -28.10 -37.54
C GLU A 540 -10.67 -29.05 -38.37
N MET A 541 -10.15 -28.61 -39.52
CA MET A 541 -9.37 -29.47 -40.41
C MET A 541 -7.86 -29.43 -40.13
N PRO A 542 -7.17 -30.58 -40.15
CA PRO A 542 -5.72 -30.69 -39.91
C PRO A 542 -4.84 -30.24 -41.09
N ALA A 543 -5.41 -29.52 -42.07
CA ALA A 543 -4.79 -29.32 -43.38
C ALA A 543 -3.75 -28.19 -43.41
N GLY A 544 -2.75 -28.31 -44.29
CA GLY A 544 -1.87 -27.18 -44.64
C GLY A 544 -2.65 -26.04 -45.31
N GLY A 545 -2.23 -24.81 -45.04
CA GLY A 545 -2.86 -23.59 -45.55
C GLY A 545 -3.28 -22.63 -44.44
N VAL A 546 -3.86 -21.50 -44.84
CA VAL A 546 -4.24 -20.42 -43.93
C VAL A 546 -5.55 -20.78 -43.21
N GLN A 547 -5.51 -20.81 -41.88
CA GLN A 547 -6.66 -21.05 -40.99
C GLN A 547 -6.95 -19.85 -40.08
N ALA A 548 -6.04 -18.88 -40.04
CA ALA A 548 -6.21 -17.61 -39.34
C ALA A 548 -5.78 -16.45 -40.24
N LEU A 549 -6.59 -15.39 -40.31
CA LEU A 549 -6.13 -14.10 -40.82
C LEU A 549 -5.93 -13.18 -39.62
N GLN A 550 -4.74 -12.63 -39.50
CA GLN A 550 -4.44 -11.58 -38.54
C GLN A 550 -4.46 -10.24 -39.29
N VAL A 551 -5.62 -9.57 -39.31
CA VAL A 551 -5.87 -8.35 -40.08
C VAL A 551 -5.55 -7.13 -39.22
N ALA A 552 -4.63 -6.28 -39.68
CA ALA A 552 -4.32 -5.04 -38.98
C ALA A 552 -5.54 -4.11 -39.05
N ARG A 553 -6.00 -3.63 -37.89
CA ARG A 553 -7.14 -2.71 -37.82
C ARG A 553 -6.86 -1.44 -38.63
N SER A 554 -5.66 -0.88 -38.48
CA SER A 554 -5.10 0.16 -39.34
C SER A 554 -3.63 -0.13 -39.59
N GLY A 555 -3.10 0.20 -40.78
CA GLY A 555 -1.70 0.01 -41.22
C GLY A 555 -0.71 -0.60 -40.21
N ALA A 556 0.26 0.20 -39.74
CA ALA A 556 1.24 -0.23 -38.74
C ALA A 556 0.70 -0.11 -37.30
N SER A 557 -0.46 -0.70 -37.01
CA SER A 557 -1.02 -0.75 -35.65
C SER A 557 -0.71 -2.08 -34.94
N ASN A 558 -0.68 -2.02 -33.61
CA ASN A 558 -0.64 -3.21 -32.75
C ASN A 558 -2.06 -3.73 -32.41
N ALA A 559 -3.08 -3.31 -33.16
CA ALA A 559 -4.47 -3.69 -32.97
C ALA A 559 -4.90 -4.60 -34.13
N TRP A 560 -5.27 -5.84 -33.81
CA TRP A 560 -5.48 -6.89 -34.79
C TRP A 560 -6.87 -7.49 -34.66
N LEU A 561 -7.50 -7.77 -35.80
CA LEU A 561 -8.68 -8.62 -35.89
C LEU A 561 -8.23 -10.02 -36.34
N TRP A 562 -8.48 -11.01 -35.51
CA TRP A 562 -8.21 -12.42 -35.79
C TRP A 562 -9.47 -13.06 -36.34
N LEU A 563 -9.43 -13.45 -37.61
CA LEU A 563 -10.56 -14.09 -38.29
C LEU A 563 -10.33 -15.59 -38.34
N GLU A 564 -11.33 -16.35 -37.92
CA GLU A 564 -11.41 -17.80 -38.09
C GLU A 564 -12.70 -18.18 -38.83
N TYR A 565 -12.65 -19.33 -39.51
CA TYR A 565 -13.80 -19.91 -40.18
C TYR A 565 -14.11 -21.26 -39.54
N ARG A 566 -15.34 -21.41 -39.03
CA ARG A 566 -15.79 -22.64 -38.38
C ARG A 566 -16.69 -23.45 -39.31
N GLN A 567 -16.67 -24.76 -39.17
CA GLN A 567 -17.63 -25.67 -39.79
C GLN A 567 -18.15 -26.71 -38.77
N PRO A 568 -19.38 -27.22 -38.93
CA PRO A 568 -19.93 -28.25 -38.03
C PRO A 568 -19.31 -29.61 -38.36
N LEU A 569 -18.00 -29.74 -38.13
CA LEU A 569 -17.22 -30.94 -38.36
C LEU A 569 -16.84 -31.57 -37.03
N GLY A 570 -16.63 -32.89 -37.05
CA GLY A 570 -16.26 -33.64 -35.85
C GLY A 570 -17.43 -33.87 -34.88
N SER A 571 -17.11 -34.19 -33.63
CA SER A 571 -18.11 -34.53 -32.60
C SER A 571 -18.52 -33.33 -31.73
N TYR A 572 -17.76 -32.25 -31.83
CA TYR A 572 -17.75 -31.15 -30.87
C TYR A 572 -18.36 -29.87 -31.45
N ASP A 573 -17.80 -29.33 -32.53
CA ASP A 573 -18.30 -28.10 -33.12
C ASP A 573 -19.70 -28.25 -33.74
N THR A 574 -20.16 -29.47 -34.04
CA THR A 574 -21.56 -29.75 -34.40
C THR A 574 -22.60 -29.31 -33.35
N THR A 575 -22.15 -29.00 -32.12
CA THR A 575 -23.02 -28.51 -31.03
C THR A 575 -23.21 -27.00 -31.02
N LEU A 576 -22.40 -26.26 -31.78
CA LEU A 576 -22.45 -24.80 -31.77
C LEU A 576 -23.67 -24.27 -32.51
N ASN A 577 -24.04 -23.03 -32.19
CA ASN A 577 -25.10 -22.31 -32.90
C ASN A 577 -24.74 -22.25 -34.41
N PRO A 578 -25.65 -22.67 -35.32
CA PRO A 578 -25.37 -22.66 -36.75
C PRO A 578 -24.95 -21.32 -37.35
N GLN A 579 -25.29 -20.20 -36.70
CA GLN A 579 -24.90 -18.86 -37.15
C GLN A 579 -23.38 -18.73 -37.31
N VAL A 580 -22.59 -19.36 -36.43
CA VAL A 580 -21.12 -19.30 -36.44
C VAL A 580 -20.50 -19.86 -37.73
N PHE A 581 -21.23 -20.73 -38.45
CA PHE A 581 -20.78 -21.35 -39.69
C PHE A 581 -21.11 -20.54 -40.95
N THR A 582 -21.81 -19.41 -40.80
CA THR A 582 -22.30 -18.60 -41.94
C THR A 582 -21.23 -17.67 -42.50
N GLY A 583 -20.11 -17.47 -41.81
CA GLY A 583 -19.07 -16.54 -42.22
C GLY A 583 -17.85 -16.55 -41.28
N ALA A 584 -17.25 -15.39 -41.04
CA ALA A 584 -16.04 -15.28 -40.22
C ALA A 584 -16.40 -14.99 -38.75
N LEU A 585 -15.85 -15.77 -37.82
CA LEU A 585 -15.83 -15.42 -36.40
C LEU A 585 -14.58 -14.58 -36.12
N ILE A 586 -14.71 -13.52 -35.32
CA ILE A 586 -13.70 -12.46 -35.26
C ILE A 586 -13.39 -12.07 -33.82
N HIS A 587 -12.13 -12.22 -33.42
CA HIS A 587 -11.58 -11.76 -32.15
C HIS A 587 -10.76 -10.50 -32.33
N TYR A 588 -10.73 -9.64 -31.31
CA TYR A 588 -9.96 -8.40 -31.31
C TYR A 588 -8.83 -8.48 -30.28
N ARG A 589 -7.62 -8.12 -30.73
CA ARG A 589 -6.45 -8.06 -29.87
C ARG A 589 -5.81 -6.68 -29.92
N ASP A 590 -5.62 -6.07 -28.76
CA ASP A 590 -4.81 -4.88 -28.56
C ASP A 590 -3.92 -5.01 -27.30
N SER A 591 -3.27 -3.93 -26.89
CA SER A 591 -2.38 -3.92 -25.73
C SER A 591 -3.06 -4.25 -24.39
N SER A 592 -4.39 -4.23 -24.33
CA SER A 592 -5.17 -4.55 -23.12
C SER A 592 -5.69 -5.99 -23.07
N THR A 593 -5.61 -6.73 -24.18
CA THR A 593 -6.11 -8.11 -24.26
C THR A 593 -5.24 -9.08 -23.47
N GLY A 594 -3.92 -8.86 -23.42
CA GLY A 594 -2.98 -9.71 -22.68
C GLY A 594 -2.99 -11.17 -23.15
N SER A 595 -3.15 -12.10 -22.20
CA SER A 595 -3.20 -13.55 -22.45
C SER A 595 -4.59 -14.09 -22.84
N TYR A 596 -5.62 -13.25 -22.80
CA TYR A 596 -6.99 -13.59 -23.14
C TYR A 596 -7.22 -13.49 -24.65
N THR A 597 -8.45 -13.78 -25.07
CA THR A 597 -8.96 -13.50 -26.42
C THR A 597 -10.30 -12.80 -26.29
N ASP A 598 -10.62 -11.83 -27.15
CA ASP A 598 -11.85 -11.05 -27.02
C ASP A 598 -12.71 -11.17 -28.28
N LEU A 599 -13.77 -11.97 -28.24
CA LEU A 599 -14.76 -12.12 -29.30
C LEU A 599 -15.53 -10.80 -29.52
N LEU A 600 -15.71 -10.40 -30.78
CA LEU A 600 -16.55 -9.27 -31.19
C LEU A 600 -17.93 -9.73 -31.67
N ASP A 601 -18.94 -8.87 -31.51
CA ASP A 601 -20.32 -9.11 -31.95
C ASP A 601 -20.58 -8.41 -33.29
N PHE A 602 -20.52 -9.14 -34.41
CA PHE A 602 -20.86 -8.59 -35.73
C PHE A 602 -22.38 -8.56 -36.03
N THR A 603 -23.20 -8.85 -35.02
CA THR A 603 -24.67 -8.76 -35.04
C THR A 603 -25.20 -7.88 -33.89
N PRO A 604 -24.71 -6.64 -33.72
CA PRO A 604 -24.94 -5.83 -32.51
C PRO A 604 -26.41 -5.37 -32.32
N ALA A 605 -27.31 -5.74 -33.23
CA ALA A 605 -28.75 -5.56 -33.07
C ALA A 605 -29.33 -6.48 -31.98
N THR A 606 -28.62 -7.54 -31.60
CA THR A 606 -28.96 -8.40 -30.45
C THR A 606 -27.96 -8.19 -29.31
N THR A 607 -28.32 -8.66 -28.11
CA THR A 607 -27.40 -8.68 -26.96
C THR A 607 -26.63 -10.01 -26.85
N SER A 608 -26.87 -10.93 -27.78
CA SER A 608 -26.30 -12.27 -27.78
C SER A 608 -24.93 -12.26 -28.48
N PHE A 609 -24.03 -13.14 -28.03
CA PHE A 609 -22.80 -13.46 -28.76
C PHE A 609 -22.90 -14.81 -29.49
N GLY A 610 -24.02 -15.53 -29.39
CA GLY A 610 -24.22 -16.80 -30.10
C GLY A 610 -24.42 -16.63 -31.61
N ASP A 611 -24.61 -15.39 -32.05
CA ASP A 611 -24.76 -14.93 -33.42
C ASP A 611 -23.61 -14.01 -33.88
N ALA A 612 -22.47 -14.04 -33.19
CA ALA A 612 -21.37 -13.09 -33.37
C ALA A 612 -20.68 -13.09 -34.76
N ALA A 613 -20.84 -14.13 -35.59
CA ALA A 613 -20.09 -14.22 -36.83
C ALA A 613 -20.51 -13.17 -37.86
N LEU A 614 -19.54 -12.60 -38.59
CA LEU A 614 -19.80 -11.78 -39.77
C LEU A 614 -20.18 -12.70 -40.93
N ALA A 615 -21.48 -12.77 -41.20
CA ALA A 615 -22.04 -13.66 -42.22
C ALA A 615 -21.49 -13.36 -43.63
N ALA A 616 -21.38 -14.41 -44.45
CA ALA A 616 -21.00 -14.26 -45.84
C ALA A 616 -22.02 -13.44 -46.64
N GLY A 617 -21.51 -12.61 -47.55
CA GLY A 617 -22.29 -11.62 -48.29
C GLY A 617 -22.49 -10.30 -47.54
N SER A 618 -22.17 -10.25 -46.24
CA SER A 618 -22.12 -8.99 -45.49
C SER A 618 -20.77 -8.30 -45.63
N THR A 619 -20.75 -7.01 -45.35
CA THR A 619 -19.53 -6.20 -45.31
C THR A 619 -19.57 -5.34 -44.05
N TRP A 620 -18.57 -5.50 -43.19
CA TRP A 620 -18.34 -4.56 -42.10
C TRP A 620 -17.27 -3.56 -42.52
N GLN A 621 -17.55 -2.29 -42.28
CA GLN A 621 -16.59 -1.20 -42.44
C GLN A 621 -16.29 -0.63 -41.06
N ASP A 622 -15.01 -0.62 -40.68
CA ASP A 622 -14.54 0.05 -39.47
C ASP A 622 -14.77 1.56 -39.63
N PRO A 623 -15.67 2.17 -38.84
CA PRO A 623 -15.96 3.60 -38.97
C PRO A 623 -14.73 4.49 -38.72
N TYR A 624 -13.70 3.95 -38.07
CA TYR A 624 -12.58 4.72 -37.51
C TYR A 624 -11.26 4.59 -38.27
N THR A 625 -11.11 3.56 -39.12
CA THR A 625 -9.80 3.24 -39.73
C THR A 625 -9.83 3.00 -41.24
N GLY A 626 -11.02 3.00 -41.85
CA GLY A 626 -11.20 2.72 -43.27
C GLY A 626 -11.04 1.24 -43.65
N LEU A 627 -10.77 0.35 -42.69
CA LEU A 627 -10.77 -1.09 -42.91
C LEU A 627 -12.18 -1.58 -43.29
N SER A 628 -12.27 -2.44 -44.30
CA SER A 628 -13.48 -3.18 -44.62
C SER A 628 -13.17 -4.67 -44.68
N ILE A 629 -14.06 -5.48 -44.09
CA ILE A 629 -14.01 -6.94 -44.10
C ILE A 629 -15.29 -7.46 -44.74
N SER A 630 -15.14 -8.25 -45.80
CA SER A 630 -16.27 -8.81 -46.56
C SER A 630 -16.07 -10.31 -46.81
N PRO A 631 -16.60 -11.18 -45.94
CA PRO A 631 -16.67 -12.62 -46.21
C PRO A 631 -17.61 -12.87 -47.39
N ALA A 632 -17.17 -13.62 -48.40
CA ALA A 632 -17.88 -13.74 -49.68
C ALA A 632 -18.51 -15.11 -49.89
N SER A 633 -17.70 -16.17 -49.93
CA SER A 633 -18.15 -17.51 -50.36
C SER A 633 -17.69 -18.56 -49.35
N PRO A 634 -18.54 -18.96 -48.39
CA PRO A 634 -18.27 -20.07 -47.50
C PRO A 634 -18.45 -21.37 -48.28
N SER A 635 -17.60 -22.34 -48.01
CA SER A 635 -17.66 -23.69 -48.56
C SER A 635 -17.11 -24.68 -47.54
N SER A 636 -17.37 -25.96 -47.72
CA SER A 636 -16.78 -27.01 -46.88
C SER A 636 -15.24 -27.02 -46.86
N SER A 637 -14.59 -26.34 -47.81
CA SER A 637 -13.13 -26.28 -47.94
C SER A 637 -12.51 -24.93 -47.55
N GLY A 638 -13.30 -23.88 -47.43
CA GLY A 638 -12.80 -22.54 -47.11
C GLY A 638 -13.80 -21.41 -47.32
N LEU A 639 -13.49 -20.29 -46.68
CA LEU A 639 -14.17 -19.00 -46.75
C LEU A 639 -13.24 -17.98 -47.42
N THR A 640 -13.69 -17.40 -48.52
CA THR A 640 -12.99 -16.27 -49.14
C THR A 640 -13.38 -14.98 -48.43
N VAL A 641 -12.39 -14.18 -48.02
CA VAL A 641 -12.56 -12.89 -47.34
C VAL A 641 -11.85 -11.80 -48.14
N ASN A 642 -12.60 -10.75 -48.51
CA ASN A 642 -12.04 -9.56 -49.11
C ASN A 642 -11.73 -8.54 -48.02
N ILE A 643 -10.52 -8.00 -48.04
CA ILE A 643 -10.05 -6.96 -47.14
C ILE A 643 -9.73 -5.72 -47.99
N SER A 644 -10.19 -4.56 -47.57
CA SER A 644 -9.81 -3.29 -48.18
C SER A 644 -9.54 -2.22 -47.14
N TYR A 645 -8.75 -1.21 -47.52
CA TYR A 645 -8.43 -0.05 -46.69
C TYR A 645 -8.76 1.21 -47.49
N ALA A 646 -9.86 1.88 -47.13
CA ALA A 646 -10.27 3.16 -47.70
C ALA A 646 -9.72 4.34 -46.90
N SER A 647 -9.82 5.56 -47.45
CA SER A 647 -9.58 6.77 -46.68
C SER A 647 -10.63 6.91 -45.57
N SER A 648 -10.18 7.00 -44.31
CA SER A 648 -11.08 7.01 -43.16
C SER A 648 -11.74 8.38 -42.96
N PRO A 649 -13.05 8.47 -42.65
CA PRO A 649 -13.67 9.72 -42.23
C PRO A 649 -13.12 10.17 -40.86
N CYS A 650 -13.16 11.48 -40.60
CA CYS A 650 -12.93 11.97 -39.24
C CYS A 650 -14.13 11.54 -38.37
N VAL A 651 -13.86 10.73 -37.35
CA VAL A 651 -14.84 10.28 -36.37
C VAL A 651 -14.34 10.63 -34.99
N GLU A 652 -15.15 11.41 -34.28
CA GLU A 652 -14.91 11.78 -32.89
C GLU A 652 -15.14 10.58 -31.95
N ALA A 653 -14.27 10.38 -30.97
CA ALA A 653 -14.40 9.31 -29.99
C ALA A 653 -14.28 9.79 -28.53
N PRO A 654 -14.87 9.06 -27.55
CA PRO A 654 -14.71 9.37 -26.14
C PRO A 654 -13.23 9.33 -25.72
N PRO A 655 -12.69 10.37 -25.07
CA PRO A 655 -11.30 10.38 -24.60
C PRO A 655 -11.10 9.43 -23.41
N SER A 656 -9.85 9.02 -23.18
CA SER A 656 -9.46 8.25 -21.99
C SER A 656 -8.70 9.13 -21.00
N LEU A 657 -8.99 8.99 -19.70
CA LEU A 657 -8.34 9.76 -18.64
C LEU A 657 -7.98 8.87 -17.45
N SER A 658 -6.77 9.00 -16.92
CA SER A 658 -6.33 8.35 -15.67
C SER A 658 -5.65 9.34 -14.72
N LEU A 659 -5.64 8.98 -13.42
CA LEU A 659 -5.01 9.74 -12.34
C LEU A 659 -4.02 8.86 -11.58
N SER A 660 -2.81 9.36 -11.35
CA SER A 660 -1.77 8.72 -10.55
C SER A 660 -0.98 9.75 -9.74
N PRO A 661 -0.49 9.44 -8.52
CA PRO A 661 -0.70 8.20 -7.76
C PRO A 661 -2.16 8.07 -7.24
N PRO A 662 -2.62 6.85 -6.87
CA PRO A 662 -4.00 6.61 -6.49
C PRO A 662 -4.38 7.18 -5.11
N ASN A 663 -3.45 7.29 -4.16
CA ASN A 663 -3.71 7.84 -2.82
C ASN A 663 -2.46 8.50 -2.17
N PRO A 664 -1.96 9.63 -2.69
CA PRO A 664 -0.88 10.39 -2.05
C PRO A 664 -1.34 11.04 -0.74
N SER A 665 -0.39 11.35 0.13
CA SER A 665 -0.64 12.06 1.39
C SER A 665 -0.10 13.49 1.43
N ALA A 666 -0.73 14.32 2.26
CA ALA A 666 -0.24 15.65 2.62
C ALA A 666 -0.71 16.05 4.02
N GLN A 667 0.00 17.00 4.62
CA GLN A 667 -0.41 17.64 5.87
C GLN A 667 -1.47 18.73 5.63
N PRO A 668 -2.29 19.10 6.63
CA PRO A 668 -3.16 20.26 6.55
C PRO A 668 -2.38 21.53 6.19
N GLY A 669 -2.87 22.27 5.18
CA GLY A 669 -2.18 23.44 4.62
C GLY A 669 -1.14 23.12 3.53
N GLY A 670 -0.82 21.84 3.33
CA GLY A 670 0.07 21.38 2.26
C GLY A 670 -0.64 21.21 0.90
N SER A 671 0.00 20.49 -0.01
CA SER A 671 -0.58 20.15 -1.32
C SER A 671 -0.04 18.82 -1.84
N VAL A 672 -0.83 18.13 -2.66
CA VAL A 672 -0.38 16.94 -3.43
C VAL A 672 -0.49 17.22 -4.91
N SER A 673 0.31 16.53 -5.71
CA SER A 673 0.25 16.58 -7.18
C SER A 673 -0.10 15.22 -7.74
N TYR A 674 -1.01 15.21 -8.71
CA TYR A 674 -1.38 14.05 -9.53
C TYR A 674 -0.93 14.29 -10.97
N THR A 675 -0.51 13.23 -11.64
CA THR A 675 -0.37 13.16 -13.08
C THR A 675 -1.70 12.71 -13.69
N LEU A 676 -2.33 13.59 -14.46
CA LEU A 676 -3.45 13.25 -15.34
C LEU A 676 -2.89 12.80 -16.68
N THR A 677 -3.19 11.58 -17.10
CA THR A 677 -2.87 11.09 -18.44
C THR A 677 -4.14 11.14 -19.29
N LEU A 678 -4.22 12.07 -20.22
CA LEU A 678 -5.36 12.24 -21.13
C LEU A 678 -4.97 11.79 -22.53
N ARG A 679 -5.81 10.97 -23.17
CA ARG A 679 -5.64 10.52 -24.55
C ARG A 679 -6.82 10.95 -25.42
N ASN A 680 -6.51 11.50 -26.60
CA ASN A 680 -7.50 11.70 -27.64
C ASN A 680 -7.65 10.40 -28.46
N ASN A 681 -8.85 9.81 -28.45
CA ASN A 681 -9.14 8.56 -29.16
C ASN A 681 -9.79 8.78 -30.54
N ASP A 682 -9.86 10.03 -31.01
CA ASP A 682 -10.39 10.35 -32.35
C ASP A 682 -9.69 9.55 -33.46
N SER A 683 -10.38 9.37 -34.59
CA SER A 683 -9.76 8.74 -35.77
C SER A 683 -8.60 9.58 -36.30
N SER A 684 -7.59 8.92 -36.89
CA SER A 684 -6.34 9.56 -37.35
C SER A 684 -6.51 10.69 -38.36
N THR A 685 -7.65 10.77 -39.04
CA THR A 685 -7.97 11.80 -40.03
C THR A 685 -8.66 13.03 -39.44
N CYS A 686 -8.96 13.04 -38.14
CA CYS A 686 -9.49 14.21 -37.44
C CYS A 686 -8.46 15.32 -37.23
N GLY A 687 -8.97 16.55 -37.06
CA GLY A 687 -8.17 17.64 -36.51
C GLY A 687 -7.84 17.41 -35.04
N SER A 688 -6.95 18.23 -34.49
CA SER A 688 -6.69 18.20 -33.05
C SER A 688 -7.91 18.68 -32.26
N ARG A 689 -8.19 18.05 -31.12
CA ARG A 689 -9.28 18.43 -30.21
C ARG A 689 -8.72 19.07 -28.94
N SER A 690 -9.38 20.14 -28.50
CA SER A 690 -9.08 20.81 -27.23
C SER A 690 -9.98 20.30 -26.10
N PHE A 691 -9.37 19.97 -24.97
CA PHE A 691 -10.04 19.53 -23.75
C PHE A 691 -9.77 20.54 -22.62
N SER A 692 -10.81 21.07 -22.00
CA SER A 692 -10.71 21.81 -20.74
C SER A 692 -10.65 20.84 -19.56
N LEU A 693 -9.84 21.18 -18.56
CA LEU A 693 -9.62 20.37 -17.38
C LEU A 693 -10.24 21.01 -16.15
N SER A 694 -10.93 20.21 -15.33
CA SER A 694 -11.54 20.67 -14.09
C SER A 694 -11.55 19.59 -13.02
N SER A 695 -11.84 19.99 -11.78
CA SER A 695 -11.98 19.09 -10.64
C SER A 695 -12.94 19.70 -9.63
N THR A 696 -13.83 18.89 -9.06
CA THR A 696 -14.88 19.32 -8.12
C THR A 696 -14.74 18.68 -6.74
N LEU A 697 -13.94 17.62 -6.61
CA LEU A 697 -13.72 16.88 -5.37
C LEU A 697 -12.25 16.98 -4.90
N PRO A 698 -11.99 17.18 -3.60
CA PRO A 698 -12.98 17.40 -2.54
C PRO A 698 -13.63 18.78 -2.67
N GLN A 699 -14.89 18.90 -2.25
CA GLN A 699 -15.63 20.15 -2.35
C GLN A 699 -14.94 21.25 -1.52
N GLY A 700 -14.78 22.44 -2.11
CA GLY A 700 -14.19 23.62 -1.45
C GLY A 700 -12.67 23.62 -1.38
N TRP A 701 -11.99 22.59 -1.90
CA TRP A 701 -10.53 22.56 -1.96
C TRP A 701 -10.02 23.22 -3.24
N THR A 702 -8.95 24.02 -3.11
CA THR A 702 -8.34 24.68 -4.27
C THR A 702 -7.61 23.65 -5.14
N THR A 703 -7.80 23.77 -6.45
CA THR A 703 -7.14 22.92 -7.46
C THR A 703 -6.47 23.80 -8.49
N THR A 704 -5.26 23.45 -8.87
CA THR A 704 -4.54 24.11 -9.97
C THR A 704 -4.07 23.05 -10.96
N PHE A 705 -4.08 23.39 -12.25
CA PHE A 705 -3.53 22.55 -13.31
C PHE A 705 -2.35 23.27 -13.93
N SER A 706 -1.28 22.54 -14.28
CA SER A 706 -0.15 23.12 -15.03
C SER A 706 -0.61 23.72 -16.37
N SER A 707 -1.68 23.18 -16.93
CA SER A 707 -2.43 23.73 -18.07
C SER A 707 -3.93 23.50 -17.83
N SER A 708 -4.76 24.55 -17.95
CA SER A 708 -6.22 24.42 -17.79
C SER A 708 -6.93 23.82 -19.01
N SER A 709 -6.21 23.70 -20.13
CA SER A 709 -6.65 22.98 -21.31
C SER A 709 -5.46 22.34 -22.04
N VAL A 710 -5.76 21.30 -22.82
CA VAL A 710 -4.79 20.62 -23.68
C VAL A 710 -5.41 20.39 -25.05
N THR A 711 -4.65 20.65 -26.11
CA THR A 711 -5.04 20.33 -27.49
C THR A 711 -4.23 19.12 -27.95
N LEU A 712 -4.93 18.05 -28.32
CA LEU A 712 -4.33 16.77 -28.70
C LEU A 712 -4.73 16.38 -30.11
N ALA A 713 -3.73 16.04 -30.93
CA ALA A 713 -3.97 15.35 -32.19
C ALA A 713 -4.59 13.96 -31.93
N PRO A 714 -5.33 13.39 -32.89
CA PRO A 714 -5.86 12.04 -32.77
C PRO A 714 -4.80 11.01 -32.38
N GLY A 715 -5.12 10.13 -31.44
CA GLY A 715 -4.22 9.12 -30.89
C GLY A 715 -3.16 9.63 -29.91
N GLN A 716 -2.92 10.95 -29.81
CA GLN A 716 -1.94 11.50 -28.88
C GLN A 716 -2.42 11.46 -27.42
N SER A 717 -1.45 11.32 -26.52
CA SER A 717 -1.64 11.44 -25.08
C SER A 717 -0.81 12.61 -24.54
N ALA A 718 -1.29 13.25 -23.47
CA ALA A 718 -0.52 14.22 -22.70
C ALA A 718 -0.68 14.00 -21.21
N ASN A 719 0.39 14.37 -20.50
CA ASN A 719 0.44 14.38 -19.04
C ASN A 719 0.27 15.80 -18.53
N VAL A 720 -0.69 16.03 -17.63
CA VAL A 720 -0.91 17.33 -16.96
C VAL A 720 -0.78 17.15 -15.46
N THR A 721 -0.05 18.05 -14.81
CA THR A 721 0.05 18.05 -13.35
C THR A 721 -1.16 18.78 -12.75
N MET A 722 -1.98 18.06 -11.98
CA MET A 722 -3.04 18.63 -11.14
C MET A 722 -2.55 18.71 -9.70
N THR A 723 -2.53 19.90 -9.12
CA THR A 723 -2.16 20.12 -7.72
C THR A 723 -3.40 20.44 -6.89
N LYS A 724 -3.61 19.66 -5.82
CA LYS A 724 -4.67 19.84 -4.83
C LYS A 724 -4.10 20.46 -3.57
N SER A 725 -4.58 21.64 -3.19
CA SER A 725 -4.22 22.29 -1.93
C SER A 725 -5.13 21.80 -0.80
N VAL A 726 -4.52 21.30 0.27
CA VAL A 726 -5.21 20.82 1.47
C VAL A 726 -5.50 22.03 2.38
N PRO A 727 -6.77 22.31 2.72
CA PRO A 727 -7.09 23.37 3.68
C PRO A 727 -6.41 23.14 5.04
N ALA A 728 -5.95 24.20 5.70
CA ALA A 728 -5.34 24.08 7.04
C ALA A 728 -6.31 23.54 8.11
N SER A 729 -7.61 23.63 7.87
CA SER A 729 -8.68 23.08 8.72
C SER A 729 -9.08 21.65 8.34
N ALA A 730 -8.45 21.04 7.32
CA ALA A 730 -8.77 19.67 6.93
C ALA A 730 -8.45 18.71 8.08
N SER A 731 -9.39 17.80 8.35
CA SER A 731 -9.19 16.77 9.39
C SER A 731 -8.41 15.59 8.82
N PRO A 732 -7.65 14.84 9.64
CA PRO A 732 -6.97 13.65 9.16
C PRO A 732 -7.96 12.59 8.69
N ALA A 733 -7.92 12.25 7.40
CA ALA A 733 -8.81 11.29 6.74
C ALA A 733 -8.37 11.05 5.29
N THR A 734 -8.95 10.05 4.63
CA THR A 734 -8.87 9.89 3.16
C THR A 734 -10.05 10.59 2.49
N TYR A 735 -9.77 11.44 1.52
CA TYR A 735 -10.73 12.24 0.75
C TYR A 735 -10.74 11.82 -0.71
N GLN A 736 -11.92 11.74 -1.32
CA GLN A 736 -12.04 11.47 -2.76
C GLN A 736 -11.61 12.67 -3.60
N VAL A 737 -10.94 12.39 -4.71
CA VAL A 737 -10.46 13.34 -5.71
C VAL A 737 -10.98 12.93 -7.08
N ASN A 738 -11.36 13.90 -7.91
CA ASN A 738 -11.68 13.66 -9.31
C ASN A 738 -10.90 14.60 -10.24
N ALA A 739 -10.77 14.19 -11.49
CA ALA A 739 -10.39 15.05 -12.61
C ALA A 739 -11.37 14.82 -13.75
N VAL A 740 -11.77 15.90 -14.40
CA VAL A 740 -12.69 15.88 -15.53
C VAL A 740 -12.00 16.53 -16.72
N ALA A 741 -11.97 15.84 -17.86
CA ALA A 741 -11.54 16.40 -19.14
C ALA A 741 -12.77 16.53 -20.05
N GLN A 742 -13.04 17.74 -20.52
CA GLN A 742 -14.24 18.08 -21.27
C GLN A 742 -13.89 18.76 -22.60
N SER A 743 -14.50 18.33 -23.69
CA SER A 743 -14.52 19.03 -24.99
C SER A 743 -15.93 19.54 -25.29
N GLN A 744 -16.16 20.08 -26.49
CA GLN A 744 -17.50 20.49 -26.93
C GLN A 744 -18.46 19.28 -27.06
N SER A 745 -17.93 18.10 -27.34
CA SER A 745 -18.70 16.89 -27.68
C SER A 745 -18.53 15.72 -26.71
N ALA A 746 -17.55 15.75 -25.80
CA ALA A 746 -17.26 14.65 -24.90
C ALA A 746 -16.81 15.10 -23.50
N SER A 747 -17.03 14.25 -22.49
CA SER A 747 -16.52 14.44 -21.13
C SER A 747 -16.11 13.09 -20.54
N VAL A 748 -14.96 13.05 -19.86
CA VAL A 748 -14.47 11.86 -19.15
C VAL A 748 -14.01 12.25 -17.75
N THR A 749 -14.29 11.39 -16.77
CA THR A 749 -13.90 11.58 -15.36
C THR A 749 -13.00 10.45 -14.90
N ALA A 750 -11.91 10.80 -14.21
CA ALA A 750 -11.07 9.88 -13.46
C ALA A 750 -11.15 10.21 -11.96
N THR A 751 -11.02 9.19 -11.11
CA THR A 751 -11.07 9.32 -9.65
C THR A 751 -9.82 8.76 -8.97
N ALA A 752 -9.46 9.35 -7.84
CA ALA A 752 -8.37 8.97 -6.96
C ALA A 752 -8.75 9.34 -5.50
N SER A 753 -7.84 9.10 -4.58
CA SER A 753 -7.94 9.49 -3.17
C SER A 753 -6.79 10.41 -2.77
N LEU A 754 -6.95 11.14 -1.67
CA LEU A 754 -5.94 11.97 -1.03
C LEU A 754 -6.01 11.74 0.48
N THR A 755 -4.90 11.33 1.09
CA THR A 755 -4.82 11.15 2.53
C THR A 755 -4.31 12.41 3.22
N VAL A 756 -5.14 13.02 4.07
CA VAL A 756 -4.67 14.08 4.97
C VAL A 756 -4.08 13.42 6.21
N ALA A 757 -2.76 13.55 6.37
CA ALA A 757 -2.05 13.03 7.52
C ALA A 757 -2.30 13.90 8.78
N ALA A 758 -1.94 13.36 9.95
CA ALA A 758 -2.03 14.09 11.20
C ALA A 758 -1.07 15.29 11.21
N ALA A 759 -1.64 16.50 11.40
CA ALA A 759 -0.88 17.75 11.47
C ALA A 759 0.37 17.63 12.36
N CYS A 760 1.48 18.18 11.88
CA CYS A 760 2.71 18.24 12.65
C CYS A 760 2.53 19.13 13.89
N SER A 761 2.50 18.53 15.08
CA SER A 761 2.62 19.25 16.34
C SER A 761 4.09 19.38 16.72
N MET A 762 4.62 20.60 16.66
CA MET A 762 6.01 20.86 17.05
C MET A 762 6.20 20.62 18.55
N ALA A 763 7.16 19.77 18.92
CA ALA A 763 7.47 19.48 20.31
C ALA A 763 8.61 20.39 20.80
N ALA A 764 8.63 20.66 22.11
CA ALA A 764 9.74 21.39 22.73
C ALA A 764 11.04 20.58 22.59
N PRO A 765 12.14 21.18 22.09
CA PRO A 765 13.40 20.46 21.94
C PRO A 765 14.07 20.19 23.29
N THR A 766 14.91 19.15 23.37
CA THR A 766 15.72 18.88 24.57
C THR A 766 17.08 19.52 24.39
N LEU A 767 17.49 20.38 25.34
CA LEU A 767 18.78 21.06 25.34
C LEU A 767 19.53 20.75 26.65
N SER A 768 20.83 20.50 26.57
CA SER A 768 21.68 20.28 27.75
C SER A 768 23.09 20.87 27.56
N LEU A 769 23.76 21.14 28.68
CA LEU A 769 25.13 21.66 28.74
C LEU A 769 26.02 20.71 29.54
N SER A 770 27.23 20.48 29.04
CA SER A 770 28.27 19.71 29.74
C SER A 770 29.65 20.34 29.48
N PRO A 771 30.57 20.40 30.46
CA PRO A 771 30.41 20.02 31.87
C PRO A 771 29.46 20.97 32.64
N SER A 772 28.90 20.51 33.76
CA SER A 772 27.91 21.28 34.53
C SER A 772 28.51 22.43 35.34
N ASN A 773 29.76 22.31 35.82
CA ASN A 773 30.45 23.36 36.55
C ASN A 773 32.00 23.29 36.43
N PRO A 774 32.58 23.64 35.27
CA PRO A 774 34.03 23.77 35.11
C PRO A 774 34.59 24.96 35.91
N SER A 775 35.88 24.89 36.26
CA SER A 775 36.62 26.00 36.90
C SER A 775 37.52 26.75 35.93
N ALA A 776 37.62 28.07 36.06
CA ALA A 776 38.50 28.90 35.24
C ALA A 776 39.10 30.08 36.01
N GLN A 777 40.24 30.58 35.52
CA GLN A 777 40.86 31.80 36.04
C GLN A 777 40.29 33.05 35.34
N PRO A 778 40.27 34.22 35.98
CA PRO A 778 39.95 35.48 35.31
C PRO A 778 40.79 35.69 34.04
N GLY A 779 40.17 36.08 32.93
CA GLY A 779 40.83 36.28 31.63
C GLY A 779 40.97 35.02 30.76
N SER A 780 40.57 33.84 31.25
CA SER A 780 40.58 32.59 30.48
C SER A 780 39.22 32.27 29.84
N SER A 781 39.17 31.29 28.94
CA SER A 781 37.93 30.84 28.31
C SER A 781 37.56 29.42 28.75
N VAL A 782 36.26 29.17 28.85
CA VAL A 782 35.65 27.87 29.20
C VAL A 782 34.78 27.38 28.07
N THR A 783 34.89 26.10 27.74
CA THR A 783 34.10 25.45 26.69
C THR A 783 33.05 24.53 27.27
N TYR A 784 31.84 24.60 26.72
CA TYR A 784 30.73 23.69 26.98
C TYR A 784 30.32 22.99 25.68
N THR A 785 30.01 21.71 25.78
CA THR A 785 29.23 20.99 24.76
C THR A 785 27.75 21.29 25.00
N VAL A 786 27.11 21.85 23.98
CA VAL A 786 25.67 22.07 23.89
C VAL A 786 25.09 20.90 23.10
N SER A 787 24.28 20.06 23.75
CA SER A 787 23.59 18.93 23.10
C SER A 787 22.12 19.28 22.91
N ILE A 788 21.66 19.24 21.67
CA ILE A 788 20.30 19.55 21.25
C ILE A 788 19.66 18.33 20.59
N ARG A 789 18.40 18.04 20.91
CA ARG A 789 17.57 17.03 20.23
C ARG A 789 16.28 17.67 19.73
N ASN A 790 15.97 17.45 18.46
CA ASN A 790 14.65 17.76 17.94
C ASN A 790 13.65 16.68 18.36
N ASN A 791 12.67 17.05 19.17
CA ASN A 791 11.65 16.12 19.66
C ASN A 791 10.37 16.12 18.81
N ASP A 792 10.37 16.84 17.68
CA ASP A 792 9.22 16.82 16.77
C ASP A 792 8.90 15.38 16.36
N PRO A 793 7.61 15.03 16.17
CA PRO A 793 7.20 13.71 15.67
C PRO A 793 7.71 13.40 14.26
N SER A 794 7.78 12.10 13.92
CA SER A 794 8.07 11.64 12.55
C SER A 794 7.05 12.19 11.54
N GLY A 795 7.49 12.55 10.34
CA GLY A 795 6.64 13.20 9.32
C GLY A 795 6.52 14.73 9.45
N CYS A 796 7.15 15.36 10.45
CA CYS A 796 7.41 16.79 10.45
C CYS A 796 8.61 17.14 9.57
N SER A 797 8.62 18.33 8.98
CA SER A 797 9.82 18.86 8.29
C SER A 797 10.94 19.14 9.29
N ALA A 798 12.19 19.10 8.82
CA ALA A 798 13.34 19.45 9.64
C ALA A 798 13.23 20.88 10.18
N ARG A 799 13.63 21.08 11.45
CA ARG A 799 13.51 22.35 12.16
C ARG A 799 14.87 22.96 12.43
N SER A 800 14.99 24.26 12.18
CA SER A 800 16.19 25.04 12.49
C SER A 800 16.12 25.63 13.90
N PHE A 801 17.22 25.47 14.65
CA PHE A 801 17.41 26.02 15.98
C PHE A 801 18.56 27.02 15.96
N SER A 802 18.31 28.26 16.36
CA SER A 802 19.36 29.27 16.57
C SER A 802 19.81 29.29 18.02
N PHE A 803 21.10 29.52 18.26
CA PHE A 803 21.69 29.45 19.59
C PHE A 803 22.08 30.83 20.11
N SER A 804 21.76 31.09 21.38
CA SER A 804 22.16 32.31 22.09
C SER A 804 22.47 32.02 23.56
N SER A 805 23.10 32.99 24.22
CA SER A 805 23.39 32.94 25.66
C SER A 805 23.39 34.36 26.22
N THR A 806 22.74 34.54 27.36
CA THR A 806 22.61 35.85 28.03
C THR A 806 23.27 35.88 29.41
N LEU A 807 23.67 34.73 29.94
CA LEU A 807 24.31 34.58 31.25
C LEU A 807 25.72 33.97 31.12
N PRO A 808 26.72 34.45 31.88
CA PRO A 808 26.64 35.62 32.77
C PRO A 808 26.59 36.93 31.96
N GLN A 809 25.93 37.95 32.50
CA GLN A 809 25.80 39.23 31.81
C GLN A 809 27.18 39.87 31.59
N GLY A 810 27.40 40.42 30.38
CA GLY A 810 28.66 41.10 30.03
C GLY A 810 29.82 40.17 29.66
N TRP A 811 29.63 38.85 29.70
CA TRP A 811 30.64 37.88 29.27
C TRP A 811 30.54 37.59 27.77
N THR A 812 31.68 37.57 27.08
CA THR A 812 31.75 37.23 25.66
C THR A 812 31.44 35.75 25.44
N THR A 813 30.56 35.45 24.48
CA THR A 813 30.16 34.08 24.11
C THR A 813 30.37 33.85 22.62
N ALA A 814 30.92 32.69 22.27
CA ALA A 814 31.03 32.23 20.89
C ALA A 814 30.47 30.81 20.76
N PHE A 815 29.69 30.56 19.72
CA PHE A 815 29.23 29.21 19.36
C PHE A 815 29.95 28.74 18.10
N SER A 816 30.28 27.45 18.02
CA SER A 816 30.88 26.85 16.81
C SER A 816 29.94 26.88 15.60
N SER A 817 28.63 26.98 15.84
CA SER A 817 27.61 27.31 14.84
C SER A 817 26.52 28.16 15.47
N SER A 818 26.00 29.16 14.75
CA SER A 818 24.88 29.99 15.20
C SER A 818 23.52 29.31 15.04
N SER A 819 23.42 28.28 14.21
CA SER A 819 22.21 27.47 14.05
C SER A 819 22.49 26.03 13.61
N VAL A 820 21.52 25.14 13.82
CA VAL A 820 21.51 23.76 13.31
C VAL A 820 20.11 23.40 12.85
N THR A 821 19.99 22.74 11.70
CA THR A 821 18.74 22.16 11.19
C THR A 821 18.71 20.67 11.48
N LEU A 822 17.70 20.21 12.21
CA LEU A 822 17.58 18.81 12.62
C LEU A 822 16.25 18.24 12.13
N ALA A 823 16.32 17.08 11.48
CA ALA A 823 15.14 16.26 11.23
C ALA A 823 14.50 15.81 12.56
N PRO A 824 13.19 15.47 12.58
CA PRO A 824 12.53 14.89 13.75
C PRO A 824 13.34 13.75 14.38
N GLY A 825 13.49 13.77 15.71
CA GLY A 825 14.25 12.76 16.46
C GLY A 825 15.78 12.91 16.40
N GLN A 826 16.34 13.71 15.49
CA GLN A 826 17.79 13.88 15.39
C GLN A 826 18.38 14.74 16.51
N SER A 827 19.65 14.48 16.83
CA SER A 827 20.42 15.22 17.82
C SER A 827 21.70 15.77 17.21
N ALA A 828 22.17 16.90 17.73
CA ALA A 828 23.48 17.46 17.39
C ALA A 828 24.19 18.01 18.61
N ASN A 829 25.52 18.09 18.51
CA ASN A 829 26.39 18.68 19.51
C ASN A 829 27.14 19.85 18.88
N LEU A 830 27.25 20.96 19.62
CA LEU A 830 28.04 22.13 19.22
C LEU A 830 28.81 22.69 20.43
N THR A 831 29.87 23.45 20.17
CA THR A 831 30.72 24.00 21.23
C THR A 831 30.32 25.43 21.52
N MET A 832 30.05 25.75 22.80
CA MET A 832 29.88 27.10 23.31
C MET A 832 31.10 27.49 24.15
N THR A 833 31.76 28.58 23.77
CA THR A 833 32.91 29.13 24.49
C THR A 833 32.50 30.40 25.23
N LYS A 834 32.74 30.45 26.54
CA LYS A 834 32.54 31.61 27.41
C LYS A 834 33.89 32.16 27.83
N THR A 835 34.11 33.45 27.62
CA THR A 835 35.35 34.13 28.08
C THR A 835 35.09 34.81 29.41
N VAL A 836 35.85 34.41 30.43
CA VAL A 836 35.80 34.98 31.79
C VAL A 836 36.49 36.36 31.74
N PRO A 837 35.81 37.46 32.06
CA PRO A 837 36.45 38.78 32.15
C PRO A 837 37.61 38.78 33.15
N ALA A 838 38.68 39.52 32.86
CA ALA A 838 39.83 39.65 33.77
C ALA A 838 39.45 40.29 35.13
N SER A 839 38.36 41.05 35.17
CA SER A 839 37.79 41.67 36.36
C SER A 839 36.77 40.78 37.10
N ALA A 840 36.54 39.54 36.68
CA ALA A 840 35.57 38.66 37.32
C ALA A 840 36.04 38.28 38.73
N SER A 841 35.19 38.53 39.73
CA SER A 841 35.46 38.13 41.12
C SER A 841 35.42 36.61 41.27
N PRO A 842 36.17 36.03 42.21
CA PRO A 842 36.08 34.60 42.51
C PRO A 842 34.68 34.25 43.03
N SER A 843 33.91 33.50 42.23
CA SER A 843 32.55 33.05 42.55
C SER A 843 32.09 32.01 41.52
N THR A 844 30.93 31.40 41.77
CA THR A 844 30.25 30.55 40.78
C THR A 844 29.19 31.38 40.06
N TYR A 845 29.31 31.46 38.73
CA TYR A 845 28.39 32.19 37.87
C TYR A 845 27.53 31.22 37.06
N GLN A 846 26.23 31.49 36.97
CA GLN A 846 25.34 30.71 36.11
C GLN A 846 25.60 31.02 34.63
N VAL A 847 25.53 29.98 33.82
CA VAL A 847 25.68 30.00 32.37
C VAL A 847 24.42 29.41 31.76
N ASN A 848 23.88 30.05 30.72
CA ASN A 848 22.78 29.47 29.95
C ASN A 848 23.16 29.26 28.48
N ALA A 849 22.49 28.30 27.85
CA ALA A 849 22.37 28.23 26.41
C ALA A 849 20.88 28.18 26.07
N VAL A 850 20.48 28.95 25.07
CA VAL A 850 19.10 29.03 24.58
C VAL A 850 19.09 28.59 23.13
N ALA A 851 18.27 27.59 22.82
CA ALA A 851 17.98 27.16 21.45
C ALA A 851 16.58 27.65 21.07
N GLN A 852 16.47 28.49 20.04
CA GLN A 852 15.23 29.12 19.61
C GLN A 852 14.83 28.67 18.21
N SER A 853 13.54 28.44 17.98
CA SER A 853 12.95 28.15 16.67
C SER A 853 11.72 29.04 16.44
N GLN A 854 11.06 28.93 15.28
CA GLN A 854 9.86 29.70 14.95
C GLN A 854 8.66 29.41 15.88
N SER A 855 8.71 28.34 16.69
CA SER A 855 7.58 27.85 17.49
C SER A 855 7.89 27.54 18.96
N GLY A 856 9.12 27.79 19.43
CA GLY A 856 9.48 27.59 20.83
C GLY A 856 10.96 27.84 21.13
N ALA A 857 11.29 27.85 22.43
CA ALA A 857 12.67 27.94 22.90
C ALA A 857 12.92 26.91 24.01
N ALA A 858 14.13 26.33 24.04
CA ALA A 858 14.62 25.54 25.16
C ALA A 858 15.82 26.23 25.79
N THR A 859 15.92 26.16 27.12
CA THR A 859 17.04 26.73 27.88
C THR A 859 17.70 25.62 28.68
N ALA A 860 19.02 25.53 28.58
CA ALA A 860 19.86 24.69 29.42
C ALA A 860 20.69 25.57 30.34
N LEU A 861 20.90 25.11 31.57
CA LEU A 861 21.68 25.81 32.59
C LEU A 861 22.90 24.98 32.98
N ALA A 862 24.01 25.68 33.18
CA ALA A 862 25.23 25.19 33.80
C ALA A 862 25.80 26.32 34.68
N SER A 863 26.99 26.10 35.22
CA SER A 863 27.72 27.10 35.99
C SER A 863 29.18 27.14 35.55
N VAL A 864 29.90 28.19 35.92
CA VAL A 864 31.36 28.28 35.87
C VAL A 864 31.86 28.81 37.21
N THR A 865 32.81 28.11 37.82
CA THR A 865 33.49 28.59 39.03
C THR A 865 34.74 29.37 38.64
N VAL A 866 34.73 30.68 38.87
CA VAL A 866 35.92 31.52 38.75
C VAL A 866 36.76 31.33 40.00
N ALA A 867 37.95 30.77 39.84
CA ALA A 867 38.85 30.48 40.93
C ALA A 867 39.50 31.76 41.49
N ALA A 868 39.86 31.74 42.78
CA ALA A 868 40.65 32.81 43.36
C ALA A 868 42.06 32.84 42.75
N PRO A 869 42.63 34.03 42.50
CA PRO A 869 44.01 34.14 42.04
C PRO A 869 44.95 33.57 43.13
N ALA A 870 46.00 32.88 42.70
CA ALA A 870 46.94 32.23 43.61
C ALA A 870 47.62 33.26 44.55
N PRO A 871 47.71 33.02 45.87
CA PRO A 871 48.23 33.99 46.82
C PRO A 871 49.72 34.24 46.62
N LEU A 872 50.14 35.52 46.69
CA LEU A 872 51.53 35.92 46.71
C LEU A 872 52.08 35.83 48.15
N THR A 873 53.18 35.11 48.34
CA THR A 873 53.86 34.99 49.64
C THR A 873 55.30 35.45 49.51
N VAL A 874 55.81 36.11 50.55
CA VAL A 874 57.19 36.58 50.64
C VAL A 874 57.78 36.01 51.92
N SER A 875 58.91 35.32 51.81
CA SER A 875 59.65 34.80 52.97
C SER A 875 61.04 35.43 53.02
N PHE A 876 61.44 35.85 54.21
CA PHE A 876 62.68 36.60 54.42
C PHE A 876 63.81 35.67 54.85
N SER A 877 65.00 35.89 54.30
CA SER A 877 66.25 35.22 54.69
C SER A 877 67.35 36.28 54.78
N GLN A 878 68.18 36.22 55.82
CA GLN A 878 69.28 37.17 56.00
C GLN A 878 70.54 36.48 56.46
N GLN A 879 71.69 37.00 56.02
CA GLN A 879 72.99 36.39 56.29
C GLN A 879 73.41 36.48 57.76
N ALA A 880 73.00 37.53 58.48
CA ALA A 880 73.32 37.73 59.89
C ALA A 880 72.24 38.55 60.59
N ALA A 881 71.89 38.17 61.83
CA ALA A 881 70.97 38.92 62.69
C ALA A 881 71.67 39.99 63.55
N VAL A 882 73.00 39.98 63.59
CA VAL A 882 73.85 40.94 64.29
C VAL A 882 74.98 41.35 63.35
N SER A 883 75.28 42.65 63.28
CA SER A 883 76.31 43.22 62.42
C SER A 883 77.16 44.23 63.21
N ALA A 884 78.39 44.45 62.76
CA ALA A 884 79.25 45.52 63.25
C ALA A 884 79.20 46.74 62.29
N VAL A 885 79.73 47.88 62.71
CA VAL A 885 79.96 49.00 61.80
C VAL A 885 80.95 48.62 60.70
N ARG A 886 80.78 49.19 59.50
CA ARG A 886 81.58 48.96 58.29
C ARG A 886 81.46 47.58 57.64
N THR A 887 80.54 46.71 58.11
CA THR A 887 80.21 45.44 57.44
C THR A 887 78.95 45.56 56.59
N SER A 888 78.83 44.68 55.59
CA SER A 888 77.62 44.56 54.76
C SER A 888 76.79 43.36 55.20
N VAL A 889 75.46 43.52 55.19
CA VAL A 889 74.52 42.41 55.38
C VAL A 889 73.69 42.27 54.10
N ASN A 890 73.61 41.03 53.60
CA ASN A 890 72.73 40.67 52.50
C ASN A 890 71.37 40.23 53.04
N PHE A 891 70.32 40.89 52.56
CA PHE A 891 68.92 40.53 52.76
C PHE A 891 68.40 39.88 51.50
N SER A 892 67.80 38.72 51.61
CA SER A 892 67.18 37.99 50.51
C SER A 892 65.73 37.69 50.84
N VAL A 893 64.85 37.77 49.84
CA VAL A 893 63.50 37.23 49.98
C VAL A 893 63.21 36.23 48.88
N GLN A 894 62.43 35.21 49.20
CA GLN A 894 61.82 34.33 48.22
C GLN A 894 60.34 34.68 48.07
N VAL A 895 59.93 34.98 46.85
CA VAL A 895 58.56 35.30 46.46
C VAL A 895 57.96 34.12 45.73
N LEU A 896 56.86 33.58 46.26
CA LEU A 896 56.11 32.47 45.65
C LEU A 896 54.68 32.93 45.33
N SER A 897 54.15 32.54 44.16
CA SER A 897 52.72 32.68 43.81
C SER A 897 52.09 31.29 43.80
N GLY A 898 51.15 31.04 44.70
CA GLY A 898 50.53 29.71 44.86
C GLY A 898 51.51 28.58 45.20
N GLY A 899 52.62 28.90 45.86
CA GLY A 899 53.69 27.95 46.19
C GLY A 899 54.76 27.76 45.11
N SER A 900 54.60 28.33 43.92
CA SER A 900 55.61 28.29 42.85
C SER A 900 56.45 29.57 42.80
N PRO A 901 57.76 29.51 42.45
CA PRO A 901 58.61 30.69 42.28
C PRO A 901 58.01 31.78 41.39
N ALA A 902 57.79 32.97 41.94
CA ALA A 902 57.29 34.12 41.20
C ALA A 902 58.45 34.82 40.47
N SER A 903 58.90 34.26 39.35
CA SER A 903 60.00 34.81 38.55
C SER A 903 59.65 36.18 37.95
N GLY A 904 60.52 37.17 38.13
CA GLY A 904 60.32 38.54 37.64
C GLY A 904 59.43 39.44 38.52
N ALA A 905 58.98 38.97 39.68
CA ALA A 905 58.31 39.77 40.71
C ALA A 905 59.18 40.96 41.13
N LEU A 906 58.56 42.14 41.27
CA LEU A 906 59.26 43.36 41.64
C LEU A 906 59.34 43.45 43.17
N VAL A 907 60.52 43.54 43.75
CA VAL A 907 60.76 43.63 45.20
C VAL A 907 61.48 44.93 45.55
N MET A 908 61.00 45.61 46.58
CA MET A 908 61.66 46.77 47.18
C MET A 908 61.95 46.51 48.66
N PHE A 909 63.19 46.73 49.09
CA PHE A 909 63.58 46.63 50.50
C PHE A 909 63.63 48.02 51.13
N THR A 910 63.05 48.17 52.31
CA THR A 910 63.09 49.38 53.12
C THR A 910 63.71 49.04 54.47
N LEU A 911 64.88 49.61 54.75
CA LEU A 911 65.61 49.45 56.01
C LEU A 911 65.42 50.69 56.88
N ARG A 912 64.85 50.50 58.06
CA ARG A 912 64.56 51.55 59.05
C ARG A 912 65.57 51.48 60.20
N LYS A 913 66.25 52.60 60.44
CA LYS A 913 67.26 52.75 61.51
C LYS A 913 66.58 52.97 62.88
N PRO A 914 67.25 52.68 64.01
CA PRO A 914 66.72 52.95 65.36
C PRO A 914 66.22 54.38 65.59
N GLY A 915 66.91 55.36 64.99
CA GLY A 915 66.54 56.79 65.04
C GLY A 915 65.40 57.21 64.10
N GLY A 916 64.77 56.28 63.40
CA GLY A 916 63.60 56.51 62.55
C GLY A 916 63.87 56.81 61.07
N ALA A 917 65.10 57.16 60.70
CA ALA A 917 65.50 57.34 59.30
C ALA A 917 65.39 56.03 58.50
N THR A 918 65.10 56.11 57.19
CA THR A 918 64.94 54.94 56.31
C THR A 918 65.85 55.00 55.08
N GLU A 919 66.27 53.84 54.62
CA GLU A 919 67.00 53.61 53.38
C GLU A 919 66.20 52.64 52.51
N VAL A 920 66.12 52.88 51.20
CA VAL A 920 65.31 52.06 50.29
C VAL A 920 66.18 51.52 49.16
N SER A 921 66.05 50.25 48.83
CA SER A 921 66.73 49.65 47.68
C SER A 921 66.15 50.16 46.36
N PRO A 922 66.93 50.14 45.26
CA PRO A 922 66.34 50.13 43.92
C PRO A 922 65.34 48.98 43.75
N PRO A 923 64.39 49.06 42.81
CA PRO A 923 63.50 47.93 42.50
C PRO A 923 64.29 46.74 41.96
N ILE A 924 64.15 45.58 42.59
CA ILE A 924 64.86 44.34 42.23
C ILE A 924 63.85 43.35 41.67
N ARG A 925 64.14 42.72 40.53
CA ARG A 925 63.32 41.61 40.03
C ARG A 925 63.83 40.29 40.58
N THR A 926 62.92 39.43 41.01
CA THR A 926 63.26 38.07 41.41
C THR A 926 63.80 37.26 40.23
N ASP A 927 64.73 36.35 40.51
CA ASP A 927 65.26 35.39 39.54
C ASP A 927 64.27 34.24 39.25
N SER A 928 64.70 33.25 38.46
CA SER A 928 63.90 32.06 38.13
C SER A 928 63.53 31.18 39.34
N LYS A 929 64.19 31.37 40.49
CA LYS A 929 63.87 30.71 41.77
C LYS A 929 62.99 31.58 42.67
N GLY A 930 62.56 32.75 42.19
CA GLY A 930 61.72 33.68 42.91
C GLY A 930 62.49 34.48 43.95
N ILE A 931 63.83 34.57 43.84
CA ILE A 931 64.68 35.20 44.87
C ILE A 931 65.09 36.61 44.45
N ALA A 932 64.92 37.59 45.34
CA ALA A 932 65.47 38.94 45.22
C ALA A 932 66.39 39.23 46.40
N SER A 933 67.54 39.86 46.17
CA SER A 933 68.52 40.14 47.24
C SER A 933 69.05 41.57 47.18
N TRP A 934 69.23 42.18 48.36
CA TRP A 934 69.76 43.52 48.54
C TRP A 934 70.84 43.54 49.62
N SER A 935 71.96 44.20 49.34
CA SER A 935 73.07 44.37 50.28
C SER A 935 73.07 45.78 50.88
N TYR A 936 73.11 45.88 52.20
CA TYR A 936 73.29 47.16 52.89
C TYR A 936 74.59 47.17 53.68
N ARG A 937 75.40 48.21 53.51
CA ARG A 937 76.65 48.40 54.25
C ARG A 937 76.47 49.42 55.37
N PHE A 938 76.58 48.95 56.62
CA PHE A 938 76.49 49.80 57.80
C PHE A 938 77.69 50.75 57.87
N GLN A 939 77.42 52.04 58.00
CA GLN A 939 78.42 53.09 58.04
C GLN A 939 78.89 53.37 59.47
N ASN A 940 80.02 54.04 59.63
CA ASN A 940 80.54 54.38 60.97
C ASN A 940 79.64 55.35 61.77
N LYS A 941 78.76 56.07 61.08
CA LYS A 941 77.82 57.06 61.66
C LYS A 941 76.42 56.48 61.89
N ASP A 942 76.20 55.22 61.53
CA ASP A 942 74.90 54.58 61.70
C ASP A 942 74.63 54.29 63.19
N PRO A 943 73.43 54.61 63.72
CA PRO A 943 73.13 54.44 65.14
C PRO A 943 73.09 52.96 65.55
N LYS A 944 73.80 52.61 66.62
CA LYS A 944 73.72 51.27 67.22
C LYS A 944 72.29 50.96 67.68
N GLY A 945 71.87 49.71 67.52
CA GLY A 945 70.51 49.26 67.87
C GLY A 945 69.86 48.39 66.79
N VAL A 946 68.56 48.16 66.93
CA VAL A 946 67.79 47.26 66.05
C VAL A 946 67.31 48.00 64.81
N TYR A 947 67.70 47.50 63.64
CA TYR A 947 67.20 47.93 62.34
C TYR A 947 66.09 47.00 61.90
N THR A 948 65.04 47.55 61.28
CA THR A 948 63.93 46.79 60.70
C THR A 948 64.02 46.83 59.17
N VAL A 949 64.01 45.68 58.52
CA VAL A 949 64.08 45.59 57.05
C VAL A 949 62.79 44.97 56.54
N THR A 950 62.02 45.72 55.77
CA THR A 950 60.77 45.28 55.16
C THR A 950 60.97 45.14 53.66
N ALA A 951 60.69 43.96 53.12
CA ALA A 951 60.64 43.71 51.68
C ALA A 951 59.17 43.69 51.22
N THR A 952 58.86 44.48 50.20
CA THR A 952 57.55 44.54 49.55
C THR A 952 57.68 43.98 48.13
N ALA A 953 57.02 42.85 47.85
CA ALA A 953 56.98 42.23 46.54
C ALA A 953 55.65 42.57 45.83
N ALA A 954 55.71 42.80 44.52
CA ALA A 954 54.57 42.99 43.63
C ALA A 954 54.65 42.05 42.42
N PHE A 955 53.59 41.28 42.17
CA PHE A 955 53.49 40.32 41.07
C PHE A 955 52.02 40.07 40.73
N ASN A 956 51.65 40.06 39.44
CA ASN A 956 50.28 39.83 38.97
C ASN A 956 49.20 40.63 39.73
N ASN A 957 49.42 41.94 39.90
CA ASN A 957 48.55 42.88 40.65
C ASN A 957 48.32 42.53 42.14
N GLN A 958 49.09 41.60 42.71
CA GLN A 958 49.13 41.36 44.16
C GLN A 958 50.39 41.97 44.76
N THR A 959 50.28 42.43 46.01
CA THR A 959 51.43 42.85 46.82
C THR A 959 51.49 42.02 48.09
N ALA A 960 52.70 41.66 48.51
CA ALA A 960 52.95 40.93 49.74
C ALA A 960 54.22 41.47 50.40
N THR A 961 54.27 41.45 51.74
CA THR A 961 55.40 42.00 52.49
C THR A 961 55.95 40.99 53.48
N ALA A 962 57.25 41.06 53.73
CA ALA A 962 57.92 40.33 54.79
C ALA A 962 58.90 41.27 55.50
N THR A 963 59.05 41.12 56.81
CA THR A 963 59.94 41.97 57.61
C THR A 963 60.89 41.13 58.43
N SER A 964 62.14 41.58 58.56
CA SER A 964 63.14 41.02 59.46
C SER A 964 63.87 42.13 60.23
N THR A 965 64.72 41.76 61.17
CA THR A 965 65.50 42.71 61.97
C THR A 965 66.97 42.32 62.03
N VAL A 966 67.83 43.33 62.10
CA VAL A 966 69.28 43.15 62.28
C VAL A 966 69.78 44.14 63.33
N THR A 967 70.58 43.67 64.28
CA THR A 967 71.10 44.51 65.37
C THR A 967 72.52 44.98 65.04
N LEU A 968 72.76 46.29 65.02
CA LEU A 968 74.09 46.87 64.86
C LEU A 968 74.73 47.08 66.25
N GLN A 969 75.87 46.44 66.50
CA GLN A 969 76.60 46.49 67.78
C GLN A 969 77.76 47.50 67.82
#